data_AF-A0A7C0WUQ4-F1
#
_entry.id   AF-A0A7C0WUQ4-F1
#
_cell.length_a   1.000
_cell.length_b   1.000
_cell.length_c   1.000
_cell.angle_alpha   90.00
_cell.angle_beta   90.00
_cell.angle_gamma   90.00
#
_symmetry.space_group_name_H-M   'P 1'
#
loop_
_entity.id
_entity.type
_entity.pdbx_description
1 polymer ?
#
loop_
_entity_poly.entity_id
_entity_poly.type
_entity_poly.pdbx_seq_one_letter_code
_entity_poly.pdbx_strand_id
1 'polypeptide(L)'
;DEGWSDWHGWPQDFRDQHSAAVADFALANRDRIEFYQYLLWQTELQLTAVGRRSMELGLKVGLIGTLAASLHPGGFETWYRPQLFALNPAGAISFPGGRGMGRDGCPPLLPAGLKGAAYAPFIAALQANMRHAGALCINHATIAGPRCRLPAAAAFSGSVFLQYPVAELLGIIALESRRNHCLVICEHDEELPADFRRQLERMAILSYRPGHFATTSSGDWLAPEHYPSLSMVAASSNELTTLNGYWLGKDIDLLSATGAAAAPAWREKSIIARAADRARLLVALHRQGLLPDGYDVDPATVPWLSPALVRSVHLFLAGSAAKICLLPLQDNPSFQERHGVDEQSLDLPGWERKLPLDIENIREDEQLVSLMRSFCAERGEGIVRPSALPVDRTAVIPGAFYRLQLNHDFTFRQAAEVVPYLDSLGISHCYTSPYLKARPGSSHGYDIIDHANLNPEIGSREEYEELVAALDRHGMAQILDMVPNHMGVGSDNKWWLDVLENGRASQYADFFDINWDPQQRGLKGRVLLPVLGDYYGSVLEGSELHLEFSLEKGTFRITYYGHSFPLDPCSYPFILGHDLGRLEALLGSRHQGVHELQNLISSFANLPGREETDPEQVRTRYRNKEVLKKLLARLCREIPEIATFIEGNVVLLNGEKGCSESYNLLHKLLNMQAYRLAFWRVASDEINYRRFFDINDLAGVRAENQRVFEETHRFVFDLIATGKVDGLRIDHPDGLYDPRQYCSRLQAAASGEIAASEKVLPAELLLKERPLPLYVVVEKILADFEHLPADWLVHGTTGYDFSVVLNGLFVDATAEKTFTRIYHRFIGHSMDFELLLYNCKKLIIKTAMAGELNVLADELHRLGQMNRFTRDYTLNHLRETLIEIISCFPVYRTYITGDRISQDDRNYVEWAVSKAKSRQQAEDPAIYDFMQATLLLEIEAGKGNVLQNTAKKFVMKLQQYTGPVMAKGLEDTCFYIYNRLLSLNEVGGDPRRFGVSVAAFHHANRERNSYWPHAMLNTSTHDSKRSEDLRARINVLSEMPGEWQKALARWSHCNRGFRTKVGHGPAPSKNDEYALYQNLVGVWPFERMDRENRVSLAGR
;
A
#
# COMPACT_ATOMS: atom_id res chain seq x y z
N ASP A 1 55.75 23.52 -8.29
CA ASP A 1 57.11 22.99 -8.11
C ASP A 1 57.71 23.12 -6.69
N GLU A 2 56.92 23.20 -5.61
CA GLU A 2 57.46 23.07 -4.23
C GLU A 2 57.19 21.70 -3.56
N GLY A 3 56.63 20.72 -4.27
CA GLY A 3 56.61 19.33 -3.79
C GLY A 3 55.88 19.07 -2.47
N TRP A 4 54.91 19.90 -2.08
CA TRP A 4 54.11 19.68 -0.88
C TRP A 4 53.07 18.57 -1.12
N SER A 5 53.15 17.48 -0.34
CA SER A 5 52.25 16.33 -0.47
C SER A 5 50.89 16.50 0.23
N ASP A 6 50.77 17.43 1.19
CA ASP A 6 49.52 17.78 1.88
C ASP A 6 49.52 19.18 2.53
N TRP A 7 48.41 19.55 3.19
CA TRP A 7 48.21 20.88 3.79
C TRP A 7 49.12 21.18 5.00
N HIS A 8 49.71 20.17 5.65
CA HIS A 8 50.66 20.40 6.74
C HIS A 8 51.97 21.02 6.22
N GLY A 9 52.24 20.87 4.93
CA GLY A 9 53.34 21.51 4.22
C GLY A 9 53.04 22.94 3.76
N TRP A 10 51.77 23.36 3.67
CA TRP A 10 51.42 24.68 3.14
C TRP A 10 52.02 25.82 3.98
N PRO A 11 52.20 27.04 3.41
CA PRO A 11 52.58 28.21 4.19
C PRO A 11 51.60 28.43 5.35
N GLN A 12 52.07 28.96 6.48
CA GLN A 12 51.31 29.04 7.73
C GLN A 12 49.95 29.74 7.55
N ASP A 13 49.90 30.80 6.75
CA ASP A 13 48.68 31.57 6.50
C ASP A 13 47.63 30.79 5.70
N PHE A 14 47.98 29.70 5.00
CA PHE A 14 47.04 28.84 4.27
C PHE A 14 46.56 27.63 5.07
N ARG A 15 47.13 27.39 6.26
CA ARG A 15 46.74 26.25 7.12
C ARG A 15 45.44 26.49 7.89
N ASP A 16 45.05 27.76 8.06
CA ASP A 16 43.76 28.14 8.63
C ASP A 16 42.80 28.56 7.52
N GLN A 17 41.71 27.82 7.37
CA GLN A 17 40.65 28.11 6.39
C GLN A 17 40.01 29.49 6.55
N HIS A 18 40.08 30.08 7.76
CA HIS A 18 39.49 31.37 8.07
C HIS A 18 40.48 32.53 7.92
N SER A 19 41.68 32.28 7.41
CA SER A 19 42.67 33.33 7.20
C SER A 19 42.31 34.26 6.04
N ALA A 20 42.84 35.48 6.09
CA ALA A 20 42.73 36.42 4.98
C ALA A 20 43.39 35.89 3.70
N ALA A 21 44.50 35.14 3.82
CA ALA A 21 45.21 34.58 2.67
C ALA A 21 44.36 33.55 1.91
N VAL A 22 43.58 32.72 2.60
CA VAL A 22 42.66 31.76 1.97
C VAL A 22 41.48 32.49 1.31
N ALA A 23 40.94 33.53 1.94
CA ALA A 23 39.88 34.35 1.37
C ALA A 23 40.34 35.08 0.09
N ASP A 24 41.52 35.70 0.13
CA ASP A 24 42.13 36.37 -1.03
C ASP A 24 42.44 35.38 -2.16
N PHE A 25 42.93 34.18 -1.82
CA PHE A 25 43.14 33.11 -2.79
C PHE A 25 41.83 32.68 -3.46
N ALA A 26 40.75 32.53 -2.68
CA ALA A 26 39.43 32.15 -3.22
C ALA A 26 38.88 33.22 -4.17
N LEU A 27 39.05 34.51 -3.83
CA LEU A 27 38.67 35.62 -4.71
C LEU A 27 39.50 35.66 -5.99
N ALA A 28 40.82 35.49 -5.88
CA ALA A 28 41.74 35.51 -7.02
C ALA A 28 41.58 34.32 -7.97
N ASN A 29 41.06 33.18 -7.48
CA ASN A 29 40.88 31.94 -8.24
C ASN A 29 39.42 31.54 -8.41
N ARG A 30 38.50 32.51 -8.32
CA ARG A 30 37.06 32.27 -8.30
C ARG A 30 36.56 31.37 -9.43
N ASP A 31 36.93 31.68 -10.69
CA ASP A 31 36.48 30.93 -11.86
C ASP A 31 36.92 29.44 -11.79
N ARG A 32 38.12 29.19 -11.27
CA ARG A 32 38.64 27.83 -11.10
C ARG A 32 37.92 27.08 -9.99
N ILE A 33 37.57 27.76 -8.90
CA ILE A 33 36.78 27.16 -7.80
C ILE A 33 35.36 26.88 -8.28
N GLU A 34 34.72 27.83 -8.97
CA GLU A 34 33.39 27.65 -9.55
C GLU A 34 33.37 26.49 -10.57
N PHE A 35 34.44 26.30 -11.35
CA PHE A 35 34.57 25.13 -12.23
C PHE A 35 34.55 23.81 -11.45
N TYR A 36 35.30 23.67 -10.36
CA TYR A 36 35.24 22.46 -9.53
C TYR A 36 33.90 22.29 -8.80
N GLN A 37 33.27 23.37 -8.36
CA GLN A 37 31.90 23.33 -7.81
C GLN A 37 30.89 22.87 -8.87
N TYR A 38 31.02 23.34 -10.10
CA TYR A 38 30.22 22.87 -11.23
C TYR A 38 30.42 21.38 -11.48
N LEU A 39 31.66 20.87 -11.42
CA LEU A 39 31.93 19.43 -11.55
C LEU A 39 31.28 18.62 -10.42
N LEU A 40 31.38 19.07 -9.17
CA LEU A 40 30.70 18.42 -8.03
C LEU A 40 29.17 18.45 -8.19
N TRP A 41 28.63 19.55 -8.69
CA TRP A 41 27.20 19.66 -9.02
C TRP A 41 26.79 18.71 -10.14
N GLN A 42 27.60 18.56 -11.19
CA GLN A 42 27.37 17.57 -12.26
C GLN A 42 27.41 16.14 -11.70
N THR A 43 28.36 15.82 -10.83
CA THR A 43 28.40 14.52 -10.14
C THR A 43 27.14 14.28 -9.31
N GLU A 44 26.66 15.28 -8.58
CA GLU A 44 25.41 15.19 -7.81
C GLU A 44 24.20 14.95 -8.71
N LEU A 45 24.10 15.64 -9.85
CA LEU A 45 23.02 15.40 -10.82
C LEU A 45 23.06 13.98 -11.39
N GLN A 46 24.25 13.47 -11.71
CA GLN A 46 24.42 12.12 -12.24
C GLN A 46 24.06 11.06 -11.18
N LEU A 47 24.52 11.22 -9.94
CA LEU A 47 24.15 10.33 -8.83
C LEU A 47 22.65 10.37 -8.56
N THR A 48 22.04 11.55 -8.60
CA THR A 48 20.59 11.73 -8.49
C THR A 48 19.86 10.98 -9.60
N ALA A 49 20.31 11.13 -10.85
CA ALA A 49 19.71 10.48 -12.00
C ALA A 49 19.80 8.95 -11.90
N VAL A 50 20.96 8.40 -11.53
CA VAL A 50 21.14 6.95 -11.34
C VAL A 50 20.31 6.44 -10.16
N GLY A 51 20.31 7.17 -9.04
CA GLY A 51 19.49 6.86 -7.87
C GLY A 51 18.00 6.80 -8.23
N ARG A 52 17.48 7.84 -8.88
CA ARG A 52 16.09 7.89 -9.37
C ARG A 52 15.79 6.76 -10.35
N ARG A 53 16.66 6.54 -11.33
CA ARG A 53 16.47 5.49 -12.34
C ARG A 53 16.45 4.10 -11.72
N SER A 54 17.26 3.87 -10.69
CA SER A 54 17.24 2.62 -9.92
C SER A 54 15.87 2.37 -9.28
N MET A 55 15.20 3.42 -8.79
CA MET A 55 13.85 3.33 -8.22
C MET A 55 12.78 3.12 -9.29
N GLU A 56 12.87 3.84 -10.42
CA GLU A 56 11.92 3.69 -11.53
C GLU A 56 11.90 2.26 -12.08
N LEU A 57 13.07 1.62 -12.15
CA LEU A 57 13.25 0.23 -12.54
C LEU A 57 12.83 -0.78 -11.46
N GLY A 58 12.36 -0.31 -10.31
CA GLY A 58 11.92 -1.16 -9.20
C GLY A 58 13.05 -1.91 -8.49
N LEU A 59 14.30 -1.39 -8.54
CA LEU A 59 15.41 -1.99 -7.81
C LEU A 59 15.21 -1.80 -6.30
N LYS A 60 15.07 -2.92 -5.59
CA LYS A 60 14.52 -3.03 -4.22
C LYS A 60 15.37 -2.34 -3.16
N VAL A 61 16.68 -2.31 -3.37
CA VAL A 61 17.65 -1.60 -2.52
C VAL A 61 18.19 -0.36 -3.26
N GLY A 62 17.96 -0.23 -4.56
CA GLY A 62 18.57 0.82 -5.38
C GLY A 62 20.10 0.78 -5.30
N LEU A 63 20.73 1.95 -5.14
CA LEU A 63 22.17 2.06 -4.92
C LEU A 63 22.55 1.63 -3.50
N ILE A 64 23.61 0.84 -3.38
CA ILE A 64 24.29 0.55 -2.11
C ILE A 64 25.55 1.44 -2.09
N GLY A 65 25.54 2.46 -1.23
CA GLY A 65 26.69 3.32 -1.00
C GLY A 65 27.61 2.76 0.07
N THR A 66 28.88 3.18 0.07
CA THR A 66 29.84 2.86 1.14
C THR A 66 30.34 4.14 1.76
N LEU A 67 30.17 4.28 3.08
CA LEU A 67 30.76 5.37 3.83
C LEU A 67 32.23 5.07 4.07
N ALA A 68 33.10 6.01 3.68
CA ALA A 68 34.54 5.87 3.87
C ALA A 68 34.88 5.58 5.34
N ALA A 69 35.63 4.50 5.59
CA ALA A 69 35.98 4.05 6.93
C ALA A 69 36.93 5.02 7.65
N SER A 70 37.73 5.77 6.89
CA SER A 70 38.72 6.73 7.40
C SER A 70 38.98 7.86 6.42
N LEU A 71 39.59 8.95 6.90
CA LEU A 71 39.94 10.12 6.12
C LEU A 71 41.46 10.20 5.94
N HIS A 72 41.91 10.77 4.82
CA HIS A 72 43.33 11.04 4.60
C HIS A 72 43.80 12.13 5.59
N PRO A 73 44.96 11.97 6.28
CA PRO A 73 45.46 12.96 7.25
C PRO A 73 45.65 14.35 6.63
N GLY A 74 46.04 14.39 5.35
CA GLY A 74 46.21 15.59 4.56
C GLY A 74 44.96 16.03 3.75
N GLY A 75 43.78 15.49 4.06
CA GLY A 75 42.56 15.73 3.28
C GLY A 75 41.83 17.02 3.64
N PHE A 76 40.80 17.36 2.85
CA PHE A 76 39.96 18.54 3.07
C PHE A 76 39.34 18.56 4.47
N GLU A 77 38.71 17.47 4.92
CA GLU A 77 38.04 17.41 6.23
C GLU A 77 38.99 17.71 7.41
N THR A 78 40.22 17.20 7.32
CA THR A 78 41.26 17.41 8.34
C THR A 78 41.84 18.82 8.35
N TRP A 79 41.80 19.52 7.21
CA TRP A 79 42.16 20.94 7.09
C TRP A 79 41.00 21.87 7.49
N TYR A 80 39.77 21.50 7.11
CA TYR A 80 38.56 22.29 7.33
C TYR A 80 38.12 22.25 8.81
N ARG A 81 38.30 21.11 9.48
CA ARG A 81 37.92 20.91 10.89
C ARG A 81 38.97 20.12 11.67
N PRO A 82 40.22 20.63 11.79
CA PRO A 82 41.32 19.93 12.47
C PRO A 82 40.98 19.52 13.90
N GLN A 83 40.15 20.32 14.60
CA GLN A 83 39.69 20.07 15.97
C GLN A 83 38.85 18.80 16.16
N LEU A 84 38.33 18.20 15.08
CA LEU A 84 37.56 16.95 15.14
C LEU A 84 38.45 15.71 15.09
N PHE A 85 39.74 15.85 14.80
CA PHE A 85 40.64 14.75 14.48
C PHE A 85 41.90 14.78 15.34
N ALA A 86 42.44 13.61 15.68
CA ALA A 86 43.77 13.52 16.27
C ALA A 86 44.84 13.52 15.17
N LEU A 87 45.26 14.72 14.74
CA LEU A 87 46.14 14.92 13.57
C LEU A 87 47.63 14.58 13.79
N ASN A 88 48.07 14.36 15.03
CA ASN A 88 49.48 14.07 15.33
C ASN A 88 49.66 12.86 16.27
N PRO A 89 49.36 11.62 15.85
CA PRO A 89 49.81 10.45 16.56
C PRO A 89 51.22 10.11 16.05
N ALA A 90 52.25 10.28 16.87
CA ALA A 90 53.62 9.85 16.57
C ALA A 90 53.79 8.31 16.52
N GLY A 91 52.78 7.57 16.05
CA GLY A 91 52.79 6.10 15.99
C GLY A 91 51.60 5.54 15.22
N ALA A 92 51.83 4.35 14.66
CA ALA A 92 50.90 3.62 13.82
C ALA A 92 49.61 3.27 14.59
N ILE A 93 48.46 3.63 14.00
CA ILE A 93 47.16 3.09 14.41
C ILE A 93 47.08 1.67 13.86
N SER A 94 47.57 0.71 14.65
CA SER A 94 47.52 -0.68 14.26
C SER A 94 46.17 -1.28 14.67
N PHE A 95 45.41 -1.76 13.68
CA PHE A 95 44.18 -2.50 13.90
C PHE A 95 44.54 -3.95 14.28
N PRO A 96 44.13 -4.47 15.44
CA PRO A 96 44.43 -5.86 15.78
C PRO A 96 43.69 -6.80 14.83
N GLY A 97 44.42 -7.71 14.17
CA GLY A 97 43.84 -8.82 13.42
C GLY A 97 43.55 -8.60 11.93
N GLY A 98 43.69 -7.37 11.40
CA GLY A 98 43.45 -7.12 9.98
C GLY A 98 44.57 -7.63 9.08
N ARG A 99 44.27 -8.51 8.12
CA ARG A 99 45.14 -8.84 6.97
C ARG A 99 45.23 -7.70 5.93
N GLY A 100 45.01 -6.45 6.34
CA GLY A 100 44.79 -5.32 5.44
C GLY A 100 46.07 -4.57 5.09
N MET A 101 46.40 -4.55 3.80
CA MET A 101 47.23 -3.50 3.21
C MET A 101 46.67 -2.11 3.55
N GLY A 102 47.51 -1.19 4.04
CA GLY A 102 47.36 0.24 3.78
C GLY A 102 46.43 1.09 4.65
N ARG A 103 46.31 0.85 5.97
CA ARG A 103 45.56 1.76 6.88
C ARG A 103 46.40 2.41 7.99
N ASP A 104 47.72 2.39 7.87
CA ASP A 104 48.62 3.10 8.80
C ASP A 104 48.59 4.61 8.53
N GLY A 105 48.15 5.41 9.53
CA GLY A 105 48.31 6.87 9.52
C GLY A 105 47.04 7.73 9.38
N CYS A 106 45.84 7.14 9.27
CA CYS A 106 44.60 7.93 9.23
C CYS A 106 44.21 8.48 10.61
N PRO A 107 43.86 9.77 10.77
CA PRO A 107 43.58 10.34 12.09
C PRO A 107 42.18 9.93 12.60
N PRO A 108 42.05 9.45 13.86
CA PRO A 108 40.77 9.08 14.42
C PRO A 108 39.96 10.32 14.78
N LEU A 109 38.63 10.20 14.70
CA LEU A 109 37.71 11.21 15.22
C LEU A 109 37.85 11.32 16.74
N LEU A 110 37.82 12.55 17.25
CA LEU A 110 37.85 12.85 18.68
C LEU A 110 36.41 12.88 19.24
N PRO A 111 36.05 11.99 20.18
CA PRO A 111 34.71 11.96 20.77
C PRO A 111 34.27 13.29 21.39
N ALA A 112 35.21 14.01 22.04
CA ALA A 112 34.94 15.33 22.61
C ALA A 112 34.63 16.39 21.54
N GLY A 113 35.35 16.34 20.39
CA GLY A 113 35.09 17.23 19.26
C GLY A 113 33.74 16.97 18.61
N LEU A 114 33.37 15.68 18.43
CA LEU A 114 32.04 15.30 17.94
C LEU A 114 30.92 15.80 18.86
N LYS A 115 31.06 15.63 20.18
CA LYS A 115 30.10 16.15 21.16
C LYS A 115 30.02 17.67 21.14
N GLY A 116 31.16 18.37 21.09
CA GLY A 116 31.22 19.82 21.02
C GLY A 116 30.57 20.40 19.76
N ALA A 117 30.64 19.67 18.65
CA ALA A 117 29.96 20.01 17.39
C ALA A 117 28.53 19.44 17.28
N ALA A 118 27.97 18.90 18.37
CA ALA A 118 26.66 18.26 18.42
C ALA A 118 26.45 17.19 17.33
N TYR A 119 27.51 16.45 16.98
CA TYR A 119 27.55 15.44 15.92
C TYR A 119 27.20 15.93 14.51
N ALA A 120 27.04 17.25 14.30
CA ALA A 120 26.60 17.81 13.01
C ALA A 120 27.43 17.36 11.80
N PRO A 121 28.79 17.27 11.85
CA PRO A 121 29.58 16.76 10.73
C PRO A 121 29.26 15.30 10.37
N PHE A 122 29.05 14.46 11.38
CA PHE A 122 28.74 13.04 11.19
C PHE A 122 27.33 12.86 10.60
N ILE A 123 26.35 13.64 11.10
CA ILE A 123 24.98 13.66 10.56
C ILE A 123 24.99 14.12 9.09
N ALA A 124 25.71 15.20 8.77
CA ALA A 124 25.79 15.72 7.40
C ALA A 124 26.40 14.69 6.43
N ALA A 125 27.44 13.96 6.86
CA ALA A 125 28.04 12.90 6.06
C ALA A 125 27.06 11.75 5.81
N LEU A 126 26.30 11.31 6.82
CA LEU A 126 25.27 10.30 6.65
C LEU A 126 24.18 10.76 5.67
N GLN A 127 23.66 11.98 5.84
CA GLN A 127 22.62 12.53 4.97
C GLN A 127 23.08 12.63 3.52
N ALA A 128 24.30 13.09 3.26
CA ALA A 128 24.85 13.18 1.92
C ALA A 128 24.97 11.80 1.26
N ASN A 129 25.43 10.78 1.99
CA ASN A 129 25.60 9.43 1.45
C ASN A 129 24.28 8.65 1.32
N MET A 130 23.28 8.92 2.17
CA MET A 130 21.98 8.25 2.13
C MET A 130 21.02 8.85 1.09
N ARG A 131 21.24 10.09 0.66
CA ARG A 131 20.34 10.84 -0.22
C ARG A 131 19.89 10.08 -1.47
N HIS A 132 20.82 9.36 -2.10
CA HIS A 132 20.60 8.66 -3.38
C HIS A 132 20.66 7.13 -3.26
N ALA A 133 20.87 6.61 -2.05
CA ALA A 133 21.08 5.19 -1.78
C ALA A 133 19.89 4.58 -1.05
N GLY A 134 19.65 3.28 -1.23
CA GLY A 134 18.72 2.51 -0.39
C GLY A 134 19.40 1.60 0.60
N ALA A 135 20.72 1.47 0.51
CA ALA A 135 21.53 1.00 1.63
C ALA A 135 22.84 1.78 1.73
N LEU A 136 23.33 1.94 2.96
CA LEU A 136 24.64 2.49 3.26
C LEU A 136 25.44 1.47 4.06
N CYS A 137 26.56 1.03 3.50
CA CYS A 137 27.58 0.26 4.18
C CYS A 137 28.45 1.20 5.03
N ILE A 138 28.55 0.92 6.32
CA ILE A 138 29.37 1.67 7.28
C ILE A 138 30.34 0.69 7.93
N ASN A 139 31.63 1.00 7.88
CA ASN A 139 32.63 0.18 8.54
C ASN A 139 32.49 0.27 10.08
N HIS A 140 32.61 -0.87 10.77
CA HIS A 140 32.52 -0.94 12.23
C HIS A 140 33.52 0.01 12.93
N ALA A 141 34.70 0.25 12.34
CA ALA A 141 35.71 1.16 12.87
C ALA A 141 35.22 2.61 12.96
N THR A 142 34.29 3.03 12.09
CA THR A 142 33.67 4.37 12.12
C THR A 142 32.70 4.52 13.30
N ILE A 143 32.18 3.42 13.84
CA ILE A 143 31.16 3.41 14.91
C ILE A 143 31.79 3.09 16.28
N ALA A 144 32.64 2.07 16.33
CA ALA A 144 33.27 1.57 17.56
C ALA A 144 34.68 2.14 17.80
N GLY A 145 35.25 2.82 16.80
CA GLY A 145 36.61 3.33 16.81
C GLY A 145 37.67 2.24 16.61
N PRO A 146 38.85 2.57 16.07
CA PRO A 146 40.00 1.67 16.13
C PRO A 146 40.41 1.41 17.57
N ARG A 147 40.91 0.20 17.88
CA ARG A 147 41.77 -0.02 19.07
C ARG A 147 43.12 0.67 18.84
N CYS A 148 43.12 2.00 18.84
CA CYS A 148 44.31 2.80 18.57
C CYS A 148 45.32 2.66 19.71
N ARG A 149 46.60 2.46 19.38
CA ARG A 149 47.72 2.56 20.30
C ARG A 149 48.39 3.90 20.07
N LEU A 150 48.09 4.90 20.90
CA LEU A 150 48.83 6.16 20.86
C LEU A 150 50.26 5.93 21.39
N PRO A 151 51.30 6.56 20.81
CA PRO A 151 52.64 6.53 21.40
C PRO A 151 52.57 7.23 22.74
N ALA A 152 53.09 6.57 23.77
CA ALA A 152 53.32 7.25 25.02
C ALA A 152 54.39 8.33 24.82
N ALA A 153 54.13 9.54 25.34
CA ALA A 153 55.23 10.41 25.74
C ALA A 153 56.15 9.59 26.67
N ALA A 154 57.46 9.84 26.64
CA ALA A 154 58.53 9.02 27.24
C ALA A 154 58.40 8.64 28.75
N ALA A 155 57.29 9.01 29.41
CA ALA A 155 56.97 8.75 30.81
C ALA A 155 55.86 7.69 31.07
N PHE A 156 55.23 7.08 30.05
CA PHE A 156 54.18 6.06 30.26
C PHE A 156 54.44 4.74 29.52
N SER A 157 54.38 3.60 30.21
CA SER A 157 54.60 2.25 29.63
C SER A 157 53.29 1.48 29.37
N GLY A 158 52.21 2.16 28.93
CA GLY A 158 50.88 1.56 28.74
C GLY A 158 50.22 1.95 27.42
N SER A 159 49.36 1.07 26.89
CA SER A 159 48.51 1.34 25.73
C SER A 159 47.31 2.21 26.13
N VAL A 160 47.06 3.31 25.41
CA VAL A 160 45.90 4.20 25.61
C VAL A 160 44.89 3.95 24.49
N PHE A 161 43.65 3.61 24.85
CA PHE A 161 42.56 3.35 23.89
C PHE A 161 41.57 4.52 23.87
N LEU A 162 41.14 4.94 22.67
CA LEU A 162 40.05 5.90 22.49
C LEU A 162 38.70 5.20 22.68
N GLN A 163 37.86 5.73 23.57
CA GLN A 163 36.50 5.21 23.80
C GLN A 163 35.48 6.02 22.99
N TYR A 164 34.83 5.39 22.01
CA TYR A 164 33.80 6.02 21.19
C TYR A 164 32.42 5.97 21.86
N PRO A 165 31.54 6.97 21.64
CA PRO A 165 30.18 7.00 22.15
C PRO A 165 29.25 6.14 21.28
N VAL A 166 29.48 4.82 21.27
CA VAL A 166 28.83 3.85 20.38
C VAL A 166 27.31 3.95 20.38
N ALA A 167 26.68 4.04 21.57
CA ALA A 167 25.23 4.14 21.68
C ALA A 167 24.66 5.42 21.04
N GLU A 168 25.39 6.54 21.17
CA GLU A 168 24.99 7.83 20.58
C GLU A 168 25.11 7.77 19.05
N LEU A 169 26.22 7.23 18.53
CA LEU A 169 26.45 7.07 17.09
C LEU A 169 25.45 6.10 16.44
N LEU A 170 25.19 4.94 17.06
CA LEU A 170 24.18 3.99 16.58
C LEU A 170 22.77 4.60 16.60
N GLY A 171 22.44 5.40 17.63
CA GLY A 171 21.17 6.13 17.70
C GLY A 171 21.01 7.14 16.57
N ILE A 172 22.07 7.91 16.27
CA ILE A 172 22.10 8.87 15.15
C ILE A 172 21.97 8.13 13.81
N ILE A 173 22.73 7.06 13.61
CA ILE A 173 22.65 6.23 12.40
C ILE A 173 21.23 5.70 12.19
N ALA A 174 20.59 5.16 13.23
CA ALA A 174 19.22 4.66 13.15
C ALA A 174 18.21 5.78 12.84
N LEU A 175 18.40 6.98 13.43
CA LEU A 175 17.56 8.14 13.16
C LEU A 175 17.66 8.60 11.70
N GLU A 176 18.89 8.77 11.20
CA GLU A 176 19.13 9.21 9.83
C GLU A 176 18.76 8.12 8.81
N SER A 177 18.98 6.85 9.13
CA SER A 177 18.49 5.69 8.36
C SER A 177 16.97 5.76 8.17
N ARG A 178 16.23 6.03 9.25
CA ARG A 178 14.77 6.12 9.20
C ARG A 178 14.28 7.35 8.42
N ARG A 179 14.94 8.50 8.59
CA ARG A 179 14.62 9.75 7.85
C ARG A 179 14.86 9.62 6.35
N ASN A 180 15.92 8.94 5.95
CA ASN A 180 16.32 8.80 4.55
C ASN A 180 15.82 7.50 3.92
N HIS A 181 15.06 6.67 4.65
CA HIS A 181 14.61 5.35 4.23
C HIS A 181 15.75 4.48 3.65
N CYS A 182 16.92 4.55 4.29
CA CYS A 182 18.14 3.90 3.84
C CYS A 182 18.52 2.78 4.82
N LEU A 183 18.64 1.54 4.33
CA LEU A 183 19.17 0.44 5.14
C LEU A 183 20.60 0.78 5.58
N VAL A 184 20.99 0.30 6.75
CA VAL A 184 22.38 0.43 7.20
C VAL A 184 22.96 -0.96 7.36
N ILE A 185 24.14 -1.14 6.79
CA ILE A 185 24.90 -2.38 6.85
C ILE A 185 26.22 -2.08 7.56
N CYS A 186 26.48 -2.76 8.66
CA CYS A 186 27.72 -2.68 9.41
C CYS A 186 28.73 -3.68 8.83
N GLU A 187 29.77 -3.16 8.20
CA GLU A 187 30.87 -3.94 7.62
C GLU A 187 31.96 -4.23 8.64
N HIS A 188 32.41 -5.49 8.70
CA HIS A 188 33.41 -5.95 9.66
C HIS A 188 34.27 -7.10 9.09
N ASP A 189 35.55 -7.11 9.46
CA ASP A 189 36.54 -8.09 9.00
C ASP A 189 36.79 -9.21 10.03
N GLU A 190 36.21 -9.10 11.22
CA GLU A 190 36.37 -10.04 12.34
C GLU A 190 35.03 -10.33 13.04
N GLU A 191 35.00 -11.32 13.93
CA GLU A 191 33.80 -11.60 14.71
C GLU A 191 33.52 -10.44 15.69
N LEU A 192 32.41 -9.74 15.45
CA LEU A 192 31.97 -8.65 16.33
C LEU A 192 31.69 -9.15 17.76
N PRO A 193 32.08 -8.39 18.80
CA PRO A 193 31.73 -8.70 20.18
C PRO A 193 30.23 -8.95 20.34
N ALA A 194 29.85 -9.95 21.14
CA ALA A 194 28.44 -10.34 21.31
C ALA A 194 27.54 -9.18 21.75
N ASP A 195 28.07 -8.26 22.56
CA ASP A 195 27.31 -7.07 22.98
C ASP A 195 27.05 -6.08 21.85
N PHE A 196 28.05 -5.84 21.00
CA PHE A 196 27.90 -4.96 19.85
C PHE A 196 26.93 -5.55 18.82
N ARG A 197 26.97 -6.87 18.58
CA ARG A 197 25.98 -7.56 17.73
C ARG A 197 24.54 -7.36 18.22
N ARG A 198 24.30 -7.52 19.53
CA ARG A 198 22.98 -7.26 20.11
C ARG A 198 22.52 -5.80 19.92
N GLN A 199 23.44 -4.85 19.99
CA GLN A 199 23.12 -3.43 19.75
C GLN A 199 22.74 -3.17 18.28
N LEU A 200 23.46 -3.78 17.32
CA LEU A 200 23.11 -3.69 15.90
C LEU A 200 21.73 -4.32 15.62
N GLU A 201 21.47 -5.52 16.14
CA GLU A 201 20.18 -6.21 15.99
C GLU A 201 19.03 -5.39 16.58
N ARG A 202 19.22 -4.80 17.77
CA ARG A 202 18.20 -3.94 18.41
C ARG A 202 17.86 -2.70 17.58
N MET A 203 18.83 -2.15 16.86
CA MET A 203 18.65 -1.00 15.97
C MET A 203 18.29 -1.40 14.53
N ALA A 204 18.09 -2.70 14.27
CA ALA A 204 17.84 -3.25 12.94
C ALA A 204 18.91 -2.93 11.89
N ILE A 205 20.17 -2.76 12.33
CA ILE A 205 21.33 -2.56 11.45
C ILE A 205 21.84 -3.92 11.01
N LEU A 206 21.99 -4.13 9.70
CA LEU A 206 22.41 -5.41 9.13
C LEU A 206 23.90 -5.64 9.40
N SER A 207 24.31 -6.87 9.68
CA SER A 207 25.74 -7.23 9.69
C SER A 207 26.19 -7.71 8.31
N TYR A 208 27.40 -7.36 7.86
CA TYR A 208 27.96 -7.92 6.63
C TYR A 208 28.85 -9.13 6.94
N ARG A 209 28.55 -10.28 6.33
CA ARG A 209 29.32 -11.52 6.50
C ARG A 209 29.82 -12.03 5.15
N PRO A 210 31.10 -11.80 4.80
CA PRO A 210 31.68 -12.41 3.61
C PRO A 210 31.78 -13.92 3.81
N GLY A 211 31.46 -14.68 2.77
CA GLY A 211 31.13 -16.11 2.82
C GLY A 211 32.28 -16.97 3.33
N HIS A 212 33.52 -16.69 2.92
CA HIS A 212 34.70 -17.44 3.36
C HIS A 212 35.17 -17.11 4.79
N PHE A 213 34.56 -16.13 5.47
CA PHE A 213 34.82 -15.81 6.88
C PHE A 213 33.65 -16.20 7.81
N ALA A 214 32.51 -16.61 7.25
CA ALA A 214 31.36 -17.06 8.02
C ALA A 214 31.54 -18.54 8.42
N THR A 215 32.41 -18.79 9.39
CA THR A 215 32.66 -20.15 9.91
C THR A 215 32.08 -20.36 11.31
N THR A 216 31.80 -21.61 11.67
CA THR A 216 31.52 -22.03 13.04
C THR A 216 32.78 -21.94 13.91
N SER A 217 32.64 -22.14 15.22
CA SER A 217 33.79 -22.25 16.14
C SER A 217 34.72 -23.44 15.84
N SER A 218 34.25 -24.46 15.11
CA SER A 218 35.06 -25.56 14.58
C SER A 218 35.78 -25.22 13.27
N GLY A 219 35.49 -24.05 12.69
CA GLY A 219 36.04 -23.59 11.41
C GLY A 219 35.31 -24.11 10.18
N ASP A 220 34.16 -24.78 10.34
CA ASP A 220 33.32 -25.24 9.23
C ASP A 220 32.53 -24.07 8.64
N TRP A 221 32.20 -24.13 7.35
CA TRP A 221 31.31 -23.13 6.74
C TRP A 221 29.94 -23.12 7.43
N LEU A 222 29.42 -21.93 7.69
CA LEU A 222 28.10 -21.76 8.30
C LEU A 222 27.03 -22.29 7.35
N ALA A 223 26.17 -23.19 7.82
CA ALA A 223 25.06 -23.68 7.01
C ALA A 223 24.06 -22.54 6.70
N PRO A 224 23.36 -22.58 5.55
CA PRO A 224 22.48 -21.48 5.12
C PRO A 224 21.44 -21.06 6.18
N GLU A 225 20.88 -22.02 6.91
CA GLU A 225 19.89 -21.80 7.97
C GLU A 225 20.43 -21.07 9.21
N HIS A 226 21.76 -21.01 9.40
CA HIS A 226 22.40 -20.41 10.57
C HIS A 226 22.87 -18.97 10.34
N TYR A 227 22.72 -18.43 9.13
CA TYR A 227 22.98 -17.02 8.88
C TYR A 227 21.93 -16.14 9.59
N PRO A 228 22.32 -15.05 10.27
CA PRO A 228 21.36 -14.14 10.90
C PRO A 228 20.44 -13.51 9.87
N SER A 229 19.15 -13.36 10.19
CA SER A 229 18.20 -12.75 9.26
C SER A 229 18.53 -11.29 8.95
N LEU A 230 19.00 -10.51 9.92
CA LEU A 230 19.49 -9.14 9.73
C LEU A 230 20.96 -9.12 9.29
N SER A 231 21.24 -9.72 8.13
CA SER A 231 22.58 -9.70 7.55
C SER A 231 22.58 -9.52 6.04
N MET A 232 23.73 -9.08 5.55
CA MET A 232 24.14 -9.13 4.15
C MET A 232 25.23 -10.19 4.01
N VAL A 233 25.15 -11.01 2.96
CA VAL A 233 26.14 -12.06 2.66
C VAL A 233 26.61 -11.98 1.22
N ALA A 234 27.84 -12.38 0.95
CA ALA A 234 28.44 -12.43 -0.39
C ALA A 234 29.53 -13.52 -0.42
N ALA A 235 29.84 -14.13 -1.56
CA ALA A 235 30.92 -15.13 -1.64
C ALA A 235 32.31 -14.48 -1.47
N SER A 236 32.51 -13.33 -2.14
CA SER A 236 33.66 -12.42 -2.00
C SER A 236 33.18 -10.97 -1.84
N SER A 237 34.11 -10.03 -1.56
CA SER A 237 33.86 -8.58 -1.57
C SER A 237 34.85 -7.89 -2.52
N ASN A 238 34.62 -6.61 -2.84
CA ASN A 238 35.53 -5.79 -3.65
C ASN A 238 36.90 -5.54 -2.98
N GLU A 239 37.00 -5.72 -1.67
CA GLU A 239 38.27 -5.64 -0.92
C GLU A 239 39.00 -7.00 -0.83
N LEU A 240 38.36 -8.09 -1.28
CA LEU A 240 38.86 -9.45 -1.17
C LEU A 240 39.19 -10.03 -2.55
N THR A 241 40.01 -11.08 -2.56
CA THR A 241 40.30 -11.82 -3.79
C THR A 241 39.03 -12.54 -4.27
N THR A 242 38.88 -12.68 -5.60
CA THR A 242 37.84 -13.48 -6.26
C THR A 242 37.75 -14.87 -5.65
N LEU A 243 36.58 -15.52 -5.77
CA LEU A 243 36.36 -16.85 -5.21
C LEU A 243 37.38 -17.88 -5.74
N ASN A 244 37.73 -17.81 -7.02
CA ASN A 244 38.72 -18.70 -7.63
C ASN A 244 40.17 -18.31 -7.25
N GLY A 245 40.48 -17.04 -7.07
CA GLY A 245 41.80 -16.59 -6.62
C GLY A 245 42.04 -16.93 -5.14
N TYR A 246 40.99 -16.84 -4.31
CA TYR A 246 40.97 -17.42 -2.98
C TYR A 246 41.10 -18.93 -3.06
N TRP A 247 40.43 -19.62 -3.99
CA TRP A 247 40.65 -21.05 -4.17
C TRP A 247 42.14 -21.32 -4.44
N LEU A 248 42.78 -20.62 -5.36
CA LEU A 248 44.17 -20.88 -5.77
C LEU A 248 45.26 -20.44 -4.78
N GLY A 249 44.98 -19.55 -3.82
CA GLY A 249 46.02 -19.03 -2.91
C GLY A 249 46.63 -17.69 -3.32
N LYS A 250 46.03 -16.98 -4.27
CA LYS A 250 46.59 -15.74 -4.84
C LYS A 250 46.69 -14.61 -3.82
N ASP A 251 45.77 -14.55 -2.86
CA ASP A 251 45.83 -13.62 -1.73
C ASP A 251 47.05 -13.88 -0.82
N ILE A 252 47.40 -15.15 -0.60
CA ILE A 252 48.57 -15.56 0.19
C ILE A 252 49.86 -15.18 -0.56
N ASP A 253 49.89 -15.37 -1.88
CA ASP A 253 51.00 -14.95 -2.74
C ASP A 253 51.19 -13.44 -2.72
N LEU A 254 50.10 -12.68 -2.89
CA LEU A 254 50.09 -11.23 -2.87
C LEU A 254 50.62 -10.67 -1.54
N LEU A 255 50.07 -11.12 -0.40
CA LEU A 255 50.48 -10.67 0.93
C LEU A 255 51.91 -11.10 1.30
N SER A 256 52.40 -12.21 0.73
CA SER A 256 53.79 -12.63 0.90
C SER A 256 54.76 -11.71 0.14
N ALA A 257 54.34 -11.17 -1.01
CA ALA A 257 55.15 -10.28 -1.84
C ALA A 257 55.26 -8.85 -1.27
N THR A 258 54.22 -8.36 -0.58
CA THR A 258 54.13 -6.95 -0.13
C THR A 258 54.68 -6.66 1.27
N GLY A 259 55.52 -7.54 1.82
CA GLY A 259 56.31 -7.30 3.05
C GLY A 259 55.53 -7.30 4.37
N ALA A 260 54.21 -7.09 4.37
CA ALA A 260 53.37 -7.04 5.57
C ALA A 260 53.24 -8.40 6.31
N ALA A 261 53.59 -9.51 5.65
CA ALA A 261 53.52 -10.87 6.20
C ALA A 261 54.80 -11.70 5.91
N ALA A 262 55.97 -11.07 5.92
CA ALA A 262 57.26 -11.65 5.49
C ALA A 262 57.87 -12.76 6.38
N ALA A 263 57.10 -13.41 7.25
CA ALA A 263 57.56 -14.57 8.02
C ALA A 263 57.20 -15.88 7.28
N PRO A 264 58.17 -16.75 6.90
CA PRO A 264 57.89 -18.04 6.24
C PRO A 264 56.83 -18.89 6.95
N ALA A 265 56.78 -18.81 8.28
CA ALA A 265 55.80 -19.50 9.12
C ALA A 265 54.34 -19.05 8.90
N TRP A 266 54.09 -17.78 8.55
CA TRP A 266 52.72 -17.29 8.26
C TRP A 266 52.20 -17.84 6.93
N ARG A 267 53.08 -17.87 5.91
CA ARG A 267 52.74 -18.40 4.58
C ARG A 267 52.42 -19.89 4.67
N GLU A 268 53.27 -20.67 5.34
CA GLU A 268 53.04 -22.09 5.56
C GLU A 268 51.73 -22.36 6.32
N LYS A 269 51.49 -21.63 7.42
CA LYS A 269 50.24 -21.73 8.18
C LYS A 269 49.00 -21.37 7.34
N SER A 270 49.10 -20.36 6.47
CA SER A 270 48.00 -19.93 5.61
C SER A 270 47.71 -20.93 4.49
N ILE A 271 48.73 -21.60 3.93
CA ILE A 271 48.56 -22.67 2.94
C ILE A 271 47.84 -23.88 3.57
N ILE A 272 48.26 -24.29 4.76
CA ILE A 272 47.62 -25.40 5.49
C ILE A 272 46.15 -25.07 5.80
N ALA A 273 45.88 -23.85 6.29
CA ALA A 273 44.52 -23.39 6.55
C ALA A 273 43.66 -23.38 5.27
N ARG A 274 44.21 -22.91 4.15
CA ARG A 274 43.52 -22.90 2.85
C ARG A 274 43.14 -24.31 2.39
N ALA A 275 44.03 -25.29 2.54
CA ALA A 275 43.73 -26.69 2.19
C ALA A 275 42.56 -27.25 3.01
N ALA A 276 42.52 -26.95 4.32
CA ALA A 276 41.41 -27.33 5.19
C ALA A 276 40.10 -26.63 4.80
N ASP A 277 40.14 -25.34 4.48
CA ASP A 277 38.96 -24.57 4.07
C ASP A 277 38.34 -25.07 2.76
N ARG A 278 39.18 -25.45 1.77
CA ARG A 278 38.73 -26.05 0.50
C ARG A 278 37.94 -27.34 0.74
N ALA A 279 38.47 -28.24 1.57
CA ALA A 279 37.79 -29.49 1.92
C ALA A 279 36.45 -29.21 2.62
N ARG A 280 36.43 -28.29 3.59
CA ARG A 280 35.21 -27.92 4.32
C ARG A 280 34.14 -27.32 3.42
N LEU A 281 34.53 -26.51 2.43
CA LEU A 281 33.58 -25.97 1.45
C LEU A 281 32.94 -27.08 0.62
N LEU A 282 33.72 -28.03 0.08
CA LEU A 282 33.17 -29.15 -0.70
C LEU A 282 32.25 -30.03 0.15
N VAL A 283 32.60 -30.29 1.41
CA VAL A 283 31.72 -31.01 2.36
C VAL A 283 30.42 -30.24 2.63
N ALA A 284 30.48 -28.91 2.77
CA ALA A 284 29.29 -28.09 2.98
C ALA A 284 28.35 -28.12 1.77
N LEU A 285 28.91 -28.05 0.54
CA LEU A 285 28.14 -28.21 -0.69
C LEU A 285 27.51 -29.60 -0.81
N HIS A 286 28.26 -30.66 -0.48
CA HIS A 286 27.76 -32.03 -0.51
C HIS A 286 26.60 -32.25 0.47
N ARG A 287 26.72 -31.74 1.70
CA ARG A 287 25.67 -31.85 2.73
C ARG A 287 24.36 -31.16 2.34
N GLN A 288 24.43 -30.09 1.55
CA GLN A 288 23.26 -29.37 1.04
C GLN A 288 22.77 -29.89 -0.32
N GLY A 289 23.37 -30.97 -0.85
CA GLY A 289 23.00 -31.54 -2.15
C GLY A 289 23.35 -30.63 -3.34
N LEU A 290 24.31 -29.72 -3.19
CA LEU A 290 24.71 -28.73 -4.19
C LEU A 290 26.04 -29.07 -4.90
N LEU A 291 26.71 -30.16 -4.52
CA LEU A 291 27.94 -30.60 -5.18
C LEU A 291 27.59 -31.19 -6.58
N PRO A 292 28.16 -30.67 -7.69
CA PRO A 292 27.83 -31.15 -9.03
C PRO A 292 28.26 -32.61 -9.28
N ASP A 293 27.56 -33.29 -10.20
CA ASP A 293 27.90 -34.66 -10.61
C ASP A 293 29.35 -34.76 -11.14
N GLY A 294 30.09 -35.76 -10.66
CA GLY A 294 31.49 -35.98 -11.03
C GLY A 294 32.53 -35.28 -10.14
N TYR A 295 32.12 -34.56 -9.10
CA TYR A 295 33.00 -33.99 -8.08
C TYR A 295 32.95 -34.77 -6.76
N ASP A 296 34.07 -34.86 -6.06
CA ASP A 296 34.20 -35.45 -4.71
C ASP A 296 34.52 -34.35 -3.68
N VAL A 297 34.45 -34.68 -2.39
CA VAL A 297 34.79 -33.78 -1.27
C VAL A 297 36.30 -33.61 -1.08
N ASP A 298 37.13 -34.34 -1.83
CA ASP A 298 38.60 -34.21 -1.82
C ASP A 298 39.05 -32.97 -2.63
N PRO A 299 39.57 -31.92 -1.98
CA PRO A 299 40.02 -30.72 -2.67
C PRO A 299 41.21 -30.95 -3.62
N ALA A 300 41.96 -32.05 -3.49
CA ALA A 300 43.03 -32.39 -4.43
C ALA A 300 42.51 -32.72 -5.83
N THR A 301 41.25 -33.15 -5.94
CA THR A 301 40.58 -33.44 -7.22
C THR A 301 40.07 -32.19 -7.93
N VAL A 302 40.12 -31.02 -7.26
CA VAL A 302 39.59 -29.74 -7.74
C VAL A 302 40.71 -28.70 -7.81
N PRO A 303 41.52 -28.70 -8.89
CA PRO A 303 42.66 -27.78 -9.02
C PRO A 303 42.27 -26.31 -9.16
N TRP A 304 41.04 -26.02 -9.60
CA TRP A 304 40.43 -24.68 -9.71
C TRP A 304 38.90 -24.80 -9.61
N LEU A 305 38.20 -23.70 -9.30
CA LEU A 305 36.74 -23.69 -9.22
C LEU A 305 36.11 -23.58 -10.60
N SER A 306 35.52 -24.67 -11.08
CA SER A 306 34.77 -24.68 -12.34
C SER A 306 33.54 -23.75 -12.29
N PRO A 307 33.01 -23.29 -13.44
CA PRO A 307 31.78 -22.49 -13.47
C PRO A 307 30.61 -23.15 -12.73
N ALA A 308 30.55 -24.50 -12.77
CA ALA A 308 29.56 -25.28 -12.04
C ALA A 308 29.76 -25.19 -10.52
N LEU A 309 30.99 -25.28 -10.02
CA LEU A 309 31.28 -25.13 -8.59
C LEU A 309 31.08 -23.69 -8.10
N VAL A 310 31.46 -22.67 -8.89
CA VAL A 310 31.20 -21.26 -8.57
C VAL A 310 29.69 -21.03 -8.40
N ARG A 311 28.88 -21.57 -9.33
CA ARG A 311 27.42 -21.56 -9.24
C ARG A 311 26.92 -22.24 -7.96
N SER A 312 27.43 -23.42 -7.61
CA SER A 312 27.05 -24.13 -6.38
C SER A 312 27.33 -23.32 -5.11
N VAL A 313 28.45 -22.58 -5.04
CA VAL A 313 28.76 -21.71 -3.89
C VAL A 313 27.77 -20.56 -3.79
N HIS A 314 27.41 -19.91 -4.90
CA HIS A 314 26.41 -18.84 -4.88
C HIS A 314 25.01 -19.33 -4.53
N LEU A 315 24.61 -20.53 -4.98
CA LEU A 315 23.33 -21.14 -4.60
C LEU A 315 23.31 -21.55 -3.12
N PHE A 316 24.42 -22.04 -2.58
CA PHE A 316 24.56 -22.31 -1.15
C PHE A 316 24.29 -21.05 -0.32
N LEU A 317 24.85 -19.90 -0.71
CA LEU A 317 24.59 -18.63 -0.03
C LEU A 317 23.18 -18.07 -0.30
N ALA A 318 22.60 -18.36 -1.47
CA ALA A 318 21.23 -17.97 -1.81
C ALA A 318 20.20 -18.62 -0.87
N GLY A 319 20.42 -19.87 -0.44
CA GLY A 319 19.57 -20.56 0.54
C GLY A 319 19.63 -19.97 1.95
N SER A 320 20.46 -18.96 2.20
CA SER A 320 20.64 -18.41 3.55
C SER A 320 19.46 -17.55 4.01
N ALA A 321 19.25 -17.47 5.33
CA ALA A 321 18.22 -16.61 5.92
C ALA A 321 18.58 -15.10 5.88
N ALA A 322 19.76 -14.73 5.39
CA ALA A 322 20.22 -13.34 5.28
C ALA A 322 19.24 -12.48 4.47
N LYS A 323 19.02 -11.23 4.88
CA LYS A 323 18.10 -10.32 4.19
C LYS A 323 18.61 -9.88 2.82
N ILE A 324 19.93 -9.73 2.67
CA ILE A 324 20.58 -9.36 1.41
C ILE A 324 21.63 -10.43 1.07
N CYS A 325 21.61 -10.92 -0.16
CA CYS A 325 22.64 -11.81 -0.69
C CYS A 325 23.18 -11.17 -1.98
N LEU A 326 24.49 -10.91 -2.02
CA LEU A 326 25.16 -10.24 -3.14
C LEU A 326 25.85 -11.27 -4.04
N LEU A 327 25.78 -11.00 -5.34
CA LEU A 327 26.58 -11.65 -6.38
C LEU A 327 27.61 -10.64 -6.88
N PRO A 328 28.88 -10.70 -6.42
CA PRO A 328 29.94 -9.85 -6.96
C PRO A 328 30.17 -10.17 -8.45
N LEU A 329 30.21 -9.15 -9.32
CA LEU A 329 30.43 -9.34 -10.76
C LEU A 329 31.79 -9.98 -11.07
N GLN A 330 32.79 -9.75 -10.22
CA GLN A 330 34.12 -10.36 -10.31
C GLN A 330 34.11 -11.89 -10.12
N ASP A 331 33.06 -12.46 -9.51
CA ASP A 331 32.85 -13.90 -9.36
C ASP A 331 31.95 -14.48 -10.48
N ASN A 332 31.84 -13.79 -11.63
CA ASN A 332 31.09 -14.30 -12.78
C ASN A 332 31.63 -15.70 -13.18
N PRO A 333 30.79 -16.75 -13.26
CA PRO A 333 31.21 -18.09 -13.66
C PRO A 333 31.89 -18.17 -15.03
N SER A 334 31.65 -17.21 -15.93
CA SER A 334 32.31 -17.14 -17.25
C SER A 334 33.75 -16.65 -17.19
N PHE A 335 34.18 -16.03 -16.08
CA PHE A 335 35.55 -15.55 -15.93
C PHE A 335 36.48 -16.72 -15.61
N GLN A 336 37.21 -17.19 -16.62
CA GLN A 336 38.33 -18.10 -16.39
C GLN A 336 39.53 -17.29 -15.89
N GLU A 337 40.09 -17.64 -14.72
CA GLU A 337 41.29 -17.01 -14.16
C GLU A 337 42.59 -17.29 -14.95
N ARG A 338 42.52 -17.49 -16.26
CA ARG A 338 43.71 -17.47 -17.13
C ARG A 338 44.17 -16.05 -17.49
N HIS A 339 43.45 -15.01 -17.06
CA HIS A 339 43.70 -13.63 -17.51
C HIS A 339 43.86 -12.55 -16.43
N GLY A 340 44.16 -12.85 -15.15
CA GLY A 340 44.23 -11.73 -14.20
C GLY A 340 44.81 -11.96 -12.82
N VAL A 341 46.06 -12.45 -12.73
CA VAL A 341 47.06 -11.87 -11.81
C VAL A 341 48.40 -12.04 -12.51
N ASP A 342 48.66 -11.20 -13.52
CA ASP A 342 50.02 -11.09 -14.05
C ASP A 342 50.86 -10.43 -12.95
N GLU A 343 52.04 -10.93 -12.63
CA GLU A 343 52.88 -10.39 -11.53
C GLU A 343 53.21 -8.89 -11.70
N GLN A 344 52.97 -8.32 -12.88
CA GLN A 344 53.07 -6.89 -13.20
C GLN A 344 51.90 -6.03 -12.67
N SER A 345 50.84 -6.62 -12.12
CA SER A 345 49.60 -5.93 -11.69
C SER A 345 49.60 -5.48 -10.21
N LEU A 346 50.76 -5.55 -9.55
CA LEU A 346 50.98 -5.09 -8.18
C LEU A 346 51.07 -3.55 -8.05
N ASP A 347 51.41 -2.85 -9.13
CA ASP A 347 51.62 -1.39 -9.12
C ASP A 347 50.40 -0.57 -9.59
N LEU A 348 49.32 -1.21 -10.05
CA LEU A 348 48.13 -0.52 -10.54
C LEU A 348 47.06 -0.39 -9.44
N PRO A 349 46.52 0.81 -9.17
CA PRO A 349 45.37 1.00 -8.29
C PRO A 349 44.18 0.13 -8.71
N GLY A 350 43.43 -0.39 -7.74
CA GLY A 350 42.31 -1.32 -8.01
C GLY A 350 41.24 -0.78 -8.97
N TRP A 351 41.08 0.54 -9.07
CA TRP A 351 40.15 1.20 -10.00
C TRP A 351 40.63 1.22 -11.47
N GLU A 352 41.90 0.88 -11.74
CA GLU A 352 42.43 0.71 -13.10
C GLU A 352 42.21 -0.71 -13.63
N ARG A 353 41.68 -1.62 -12.81
CA ARG A 353 41.41 -3.01 -13.19
C ARG A 353 40.07 -3.10 -13.93
N LYS A 354 40.12 -3.45 -15.21
CA LYS A 354 38.92 -3.69 -16.03
C LYS A 354 38.41 -5.12 -15.84
N LEU A 355 37.09 -5.27 -15.81
CA LEU A 355 36.46 -6.59 -15.91
C LEU A 355 36.70 -7.17 -17.32
N PRO A 356 36.80 -8.50 -17.48
CA PRO A 356 36.96 -9.14 -18.80
C PRO A 356 35.74 -9.00 -19.74
N LEU A 357 34.67 -8.35 -19.27
CA LEU A 357 33.39 -8.24 -19.95
C LEU A 357 32.91 -6.77 -19.88
N ASP A 358 32.61 -6.21 -21.05
CA ASP A 358 32.02 -4.87 -21.16
C ASP A 358 30.58 -4.85 -20.62
N ILE A 359 30.15 -3.72 -20.08
CA ILE A 359 28.85 -3.59 -19.38
C ILE A 359 27.66 -3.89 -20.31
N GLU A 360 27.79 -3.56 -21.60
CA GLU A 360 26.80 -3.79 -22.64
C GLU A 360 26.56 -5.28 -22.88
N ASN A 361 27.60 -6.11 -22.70
CA ASN A 361 27.59 -7.53 -23.02
C ASN A 361 27.18 -8.41 -21.83
N ILE A 362 27.00 -7.84 -20.63
CA ILE A 362 26.60 -8.58 -19.41
C ILE A 362 25.30 -9.38 -19.61
N ARG A 363 24.36 -8.86 -20.42
CA ARG A 363 23.07 -9.51 -20.67
C ARG A 363 23.16 -10.71 -21.62
N GLU A 364 24.26 -10.84 -22.34
CA GLU A 364 24.48 -11.90 -23.34
C GLU A 364 25.26 -13.09 -22.77
N ASP A 365 25.82 -12.96 -21.56
CA ASP A 365 26.53 -14.02 -20.86
C ASP A 365 25.56 -15.09 -20.31
N GLU A 366 25.44 -16.21 -21.03
CA GLU A 366 24.52 -17.30 -20.69
C GLU A 366 24.78 -17.90 -19.29
N GLN A 367 26.03 -17.98 -18.84
CA GLN A 367 26.36 -18.55 -17.53
C GLN A 367 25.90 -17.62 -16.41
N LEU A 368 26.18 -16.32 -16.55
CA LEU A 368 25.76 -15.31 -15.58
C LEU A 368 24.23 -15.18 -15.53
N VAL A 369 23.56 -15.09 -16.69
CA VAL A 369 22.09 -15.03 -16.78
C VAL A 369 21.46 -16.27 -16.16
N SER A 370 22.01 -17.45 -16.45
CA SER A 370 21.54 -18.71 -15.87
C SER A 370 21.73 -18.75 -14.36
N LEU A 371 22.87 -18.29 -13.83
CA LEU A 371 23.09 -18.17 -12.39
C LEU A 371 22.08 -17.20 -11.75
N MET A 372 21.85 -16.03 -12.35
CA MET A 372 20.88 -15.05 -11.86
C MET A 372 19.46 -15.64 -11.79
N ARG A 373 19.02 -16.42 -12.79
CA ARG A 373 17.72 -17.09 -12.77
C ARG A 373 17.59 -18.08 -11.62
N SER A 374 18.59 -18.95 -11.42
CA SER A 374 18.59 -19.90 -10.30
C SER A 374 18.63 -19.18 -8.95
N PHE A 375 19.38 -18.10 -8.86
CA PHE A 375 19.46 -17.26 -7.66
C PHE A 375 18.12 -16.60 -7.31
N CYS A 376 17.40 -16.09 -8.32
CA CYS A 376 16.05 -15.54 -8.15
C CYS A 376 15.01 -16.62 -7.81
N ALA A 377 15.12 -17.83 -8.37
CA ALA A 377 14.21 -18.94 -8.04
C ALA A 377 14.34 -19.35 -6.56
N GLU A 378 15.55 -19.33 -6.02
CA GLU A 378 15.82 -19.65 -4.62
C GLU A 378 15.36 -18.53 -3.66
N ARG A 379 15.67 -17.27 -3.99
CA ARG A 379 15.41 -16.11 -3.12
C ARG A 379 14.01 -15.52 -3.26
N GLY A 380 13.32 -15.81 -4.36
CA GLY A 380 12.11 -15.14 -4.78
C GLY A 380 12.34 -13.70 -5.26
N GLU A 381 11.29 -13.10 -5.82
CA GLU A 381 11.27 -11.68 -6.14
C GLU A 381 11.01 -10.89 -4.85
N GLY A 382 12.00 -10.17 -4.31
CA GLY A 382 11.80 -9.27 -3.16
C GLY A 382 10.76 -8.13 -3.37
N ILE A 383 10.62 -7.21 -2.40
CA ILE A 383 9.62 -6.13 -2.40
C ILE A 383 10.24 -4.82 -2.93
N VAL A 384 9.58 -4.14 -3.88
CA VAL A 384 10.05 -2.89 -4.53
C VAL A 384 9.99 -1.70 -3.57
N ARG A 385 11.03 -0.85 -3.59
CA ARG A 385 11.14 0.34 -2.75
C ARG A 385 10.28 1.50 -3.32
N PRO A 386 9.52 2.20 -2.46
CA PRO A 386 9.00 3.52 -2.77
C PRO A 386 10.10 4.59 -2.79
N SER A 387 10.13 5.43 -3.83
CA SER A 387 11.18 6.43 -4.09
C SER A 387 11.28 7.50 -2.99
N ALA A 388 12.47 8.07 -2.79
CA ALA A 388 12.70 9.19 -1.88
C ALA A 388 11.72 10.35 -2.14
N LEU A 389 11.20 10.93 -1.05
CA LEU A 389 10.22 12.01 -1.07
C LEU A 389 10.87 13.30 -1.60
N PRO A 390 10.25 14.02 -2.55
CA PRO A 390 10.68 15.38 -2.87
C PRO A 390 10.39 16.27 -1.66
N VAL A 391 11.44 16.88 -1.11
CA VAL A 391 11.32 17.97 -0.14
C VAL A 391 11.04 19.22 -0.96
N ASP A 392 9.85 19.82 -0.79
CA ASP A 392 9.37 21.06 -1.43
C ASP A 392 8.56 20.91 -2.75
N ARG A 393 7.54 20.02 -2.76
CA ARG A 393 6.55 19.97 -3.85
C ARG A 393 5.45 21.02 -3.65
N THR A 394 5.07 21.70 -4.73
CA THR A 394 3.84 22.50 -4.83
C THR A 394 2.91 21.88 -5.87
N ALA A 395 1.59 21.90 -5.63
CA ALA A 395 0.59 21.38 -6.54
C ALA A 395 0.62 22.11 -7.89
N VAL A 396 0.63 21.33 -8.98
CA VAL A 396 0.40 21.84 -10.34
C VAL A 396 -1.11 21.99 -10.51
N ILE A 397 -1.57 23.21 -10.79
CA ILE A 397 -3.00 23.47 -10.99
C ILE A 397 -3.38 23.15 -12.44
N PRO A 398 -4.29 22.20 -12.69
CA PRO A 398 -4.73 21.85 -14.04
C PRO A 398 -5.52 22.99 -14.70
N GLY A 399 -5.34 23.16 -16.02
CA GLY A 399 -6.11 24.12 -16.83
C GLY A 399 -7.41 23.54 -17.42
N ALA A 400 -7.36 22.26 -17.82
CA ALA A 400 -8.48 21.51 -18.37
C ALA A 400 -8.27 20.00 -18.18
N PHE A 401 -9.37 19.26 -18.02
CA PHE A 401 -9.39 17.83 -17.72
C PHE A 401 -10.08 17.04 -18.83
N TYR A 402 -9.61 15.83 -19.10
CA TYR A 402 -10.34 14.86 -19.92
C TYR A 402 -10.44 13.51 -19.20
N ARG A 403 -11.67 13.04 -18.93
CA ARG A 403 -11.89 11.76 -18.23
C ARG A 403 -11.65 10.57 -19.17
N LEU A 404 -10.71 9.71 -18.83
CA LEU A 404 -10.43 8.44 -19.53
C LEU A 404 -10.93 7.26 -18.68
N GLN A 405 -11.81 6.44 -19.25
CA GLN A 405 -12.30 5.20 -18.64
C GLN A 405 -11.40 4.04 -19.08
N LEU A 406 -10.38 3.74 -18.31
CA LEU A 406 -9.42 2.68 -18.58
C LEU A 406 -9.99 1.31 -18.17
N ASN A 407 -9.87 0.33 -19.06
CA ASN A 407 -10.28 -1.06 -18.86
C ASN A 407 -9.63 -1.95 -19.95
N HIS A 408 -10.05 -3.21 -20.06
CA HIS A 408 -9.50 -4.14 -21.06
C HIS A 408 -9.74 -3.74 -22.53
N ASP A 409 -10.76 -2.93 -22.81
CA ASP A 409 -11.08 -2.43 -24.17
C ASP A 409 -10.39 -1.08 -24.47
N PHE A 410 -10.04 -0.32 -23.44
CA PHE A 410 -9.35 0.97 -23.53
C PHE A 410 -8.17 1.01 -22.54
N THR A 411 -7.04 0.47 -22.99
CA THR A 411 -5.80 0.22 -22.22
C THR A 411 -4.89 1.45 -22.16
N PHE A 412 -3.76 1.34 -21.45
CA PHE A 412 -2.70 2.37 -21.48
C PHE A 412 -2.20 2.68 -22.90
N ARG A 413 -2.18 1.68 -23.79
CA ARG A 413 -1.76 1.86 -25.18
C ARG A 413 -2.73 2.76 -25.94
N GLN A 414 -4.04 2.47 -25.89
CA GLN A 414 -5.03 3.33 -26.54
C GLN A 414 -5.08 4.73 -25.91
N ALA A 415 -4.88 4.83 -24.58
CA ALA A 415 -4.76 6.12 -23.92
C ALA A 415 -3.56 6.93 -24.46
N ALA A 416 -2.41 6.29 -24.69
CA ALA A 416 -1.24 6.94 -25.26
C ALA A 416 -1.46 7.41 -26.70
N GLU A 417 -2.18 6.62 -27.51
CA GLU A 417 -2.52 6.94 -28.91
C GLU A 417 -3.41 8.19 -29.04
N VAL A 418 -4.26 8.48 -28.05
CA VAL A 418 -5.14 9.66 -28.08
C VAL A 418 -4.50 10.94 -27.53
N VAL A 419 -3.35 10.86 -26.85
CA VAL A 419 -2.68 12.03 -26.26
C VAL A 419 -2.47 13.17 -27.27
N PRO A 420 -1.96 12.95 -28.50
CA PRO A 420 -1.80 14.03 -29.48
C PRO A 420 -3.12 14.72 -29.86
N TYR A 421 -4.22 13.96 -29.89
CA TYR A 421 -5.55 14.53 -30.12
C TYR A 421 -6.00 15.38 -28.92
N LEU A 422 -5.79 14.91 -27.69
CA LEU A 422 -6.17 15.64 -26.48
C LEU A 422 -5.36 16.93 -26.30
N ASP A 423 -4.08 16.91 -26.65
CA ASP A 423 -3.22 18.11 -26.72
C ASP A 423 -3.79 19.12 -27.73
N SER A 424 -4.14 18.66 -28.95
CA SER A 424 -4.76 19.53 -29.97
C SER A 424 -6.11 20.13 -29.54
N LEU A 425 -6.82 19.45 -28.64
CA LEU A 425 -8.07 19.92 -28.04
C LEU A 425 -7.84 20.97 -26.93
N GLY A 426 -6.61 21.08 -26.42
CA GLY A 426 -6.23 21.99 -25.34
C GLY A 426 -6.35 21.39 -23.93
N ILE A 427 -6.34 20.06 -23.82
CA ILE A 427 -6.40 19.36 -22.53
C ILE A 427 -5.03 19.41 -21.85
N SER A 428 -5.01 19.81 -20.58
CA SER A 428 -3.76 19.83 -19.79
C SER A 428 -3.53 18.52 -19.01
N HIS A 429 -4.61 17.89 -18.54
CA HIS A 429 -4.53 16.72 -17.66
C HIS A 429 -5.52 15.64 -18.09
N CYS A 430 -5.03 14.41 -18.23
CA CYS A 430 -5.87 13.24 -18.31
C CYS A 430 -6.36 12.87 -16.91
N TYR A 431 -7.67 12.91 -16.68
CA TYR A 431 -8.29 12.40 -15.47
C TYR A 431 -8.59 10.91 -15.69
N THR A 432 -7.76 10.01 -15.18
CA THR A 432 -7.92 8.57 -15.43
C THR A 432 -8.83 7.93 -14.40
N SER A 433 -9.65 6.95 -14.80
CA SER A 433 -10.28 6.01 -13.87
C SER A 433 -9.23 5.24 -13.04
N PRO A 434 -9.64 4.54 -11.97
CA PRO A 434 -8.71 3.72 -11.20
C PRO A 434 -8.04 2.68 -12.11
N TYR A 435 -6.72 2.60 -12.05
CA TYR A 435 -5.92 1.64 -12.82
C TYR A 435 -5.06 0.71 -11.94
N LEU A 436 -5.27 0.75 -10.62
CA LEU A 436 -4.72 -0.25 -9.72
C LEU A 436 -5.43 -1.58 -9.93
N LYS A 437 -4.80 -2.69 -9.55
CA LYS A 437 -5.31 -4.02 -9.80
C LYS A 437 -6.69 -4.22 -9.15
N ALA A 438 -7.69 -4.34 -10.00
CA ALA A 438 -9.07 -4.62 -9.66
C ALA A 438 -9.41 -6.11 -9.88
N ARG A 439 -10.65 -6.50 -9.58
CA ARG A 439 -11.13 -7.86 -9.86
C ARG A 439 -11.02 -8.16 -11.36
N PRO A 440 -10.75 -9.42 -11.75
CA PRO A 440 -10.71 -9.81 -13.15
C PRO A 440 -12.01 -9.47 -13.89
N GLY A 441 -11.89 -8.90 -15.09
CA GLY A 441 -13.02 -8.47 -15.92
C GLY A 441 -13.67 -7.15 -15.49
N SER A 442 -13.10 -6.42 -14.53
CA SER A 442 -13.62 -5.11 -14.11
C SER A 442 -13.58 -4.11 -15.27
N SER A 443 -14.73 -3.50 -15.57
CA SER A 443 -14.84 -2.46 -16.61
C SER A 443 -14.58 -1.04 -16.08
N HIS A 444 -14.38 -0.88 -14.77
CA HIS A 444 -14.38 0.41 -14.09
C HIS A 444 -13.24 0.62 -13.07
N GLY A 445 -12.70 -0.44 -12.48
CA GLY A 445 -11.54 -0.36 -11.57
C GLY A 445 -11.81 -0.04 -10.09
N TYR A 446 -13.02 0.39 -9.72
CA TYR A 446 -13.40 0.68 -8.31
C TYR A 446 -13.34 -0.52 -7.34
N ASP A 447 -13.38 -1.74 -7.84
CA ASP A 447 -13.29 -2.98 -7.08
C ASP A 447 -11.83 -3.43 -6.89
N ILE A 448 -11.00 -2.55 -6.34
CA ILE A 448 -9.56 -2.77 -6.12
C ILE A 448 -9.33 -3.98 -5.21
N ILE A 449 -8.45 -4.90 -5.64
CA ILE A 449 -8.03 -6.06 -4.85
C ILE A 449 -6.57 -5.98 -4.40
N ASP A 450 -5.77 -5.09 -5.02
CA ASP A 450 -4.36 -4.91 -4.69
C ASP A 450 -3.89 -3.48 -5.05
N HIS A 451 -3.59 -2.70 -4.01
CA HIS A 451 -3.14 -1.31 -4.15
C HIS A 451 -1.66 -1.17 -4.56
N ALA A 452 -0.89 -2.26 -4.58
CA ALA A 452 0.56 -2.23 -4.85
C ALA A 452 0.90 -2.48 -6.32
N ASN A 453 -0.06 -2.82 -7.16
CA ASN A 453 0.17 -3.25 -8.54
C ASN A 453 -0.78 -2.57 -9.53
N LEU A 454 -0.30 -2.33 -10.75
CA LEU A 454 -1.13 -1.93 -11.89
C LEU A 454 -2.09 -3.07 -12.28
N ASN A 455 -3.25 -2.72 -12.84
CA ASN A 455 -4.17 -3.71 -13.36
C ASN A 455 -3.61 -4.34 -14.66
N PRO A 456 -3.31 -5.66 -14.67
CA PRO A 456 -2.75 -6.31 -15.84
C PRO A 456 -3.71 -6.34 -17.05
N GLU A 457 -5.02 -6.17 -16.84
CA GLU A 457 -5.99 -6.07 -17.95
C GLU A 457 -5.98 -4.68 -18.62
N ILE A 458 -5.49 -3.64 -17.93
CA ILE A 458 -5.33 -2.29 -18.49
C ILE A 458 -3.95 -2.12 -19.17
N GLY A 459 -2.96 -2.92 -18.81
CA GLY A 459 -1.68 -2.98 -19.51
C GLY A 459 -0.49 -3.30 -18.61
N SER A 460 0.66 -3.49 -19.24
CA SER A 460 1.92 -3.76 -18.54
C SER A 460 2.53 -2.48 -17.94
N ARG A 461 3.58 -2.65 -17.13
CA ARG A 461 4.34 -1.51 -16.61
C ARG A 461 4.98 -0.71 -17.75
N GLU A 462 5.47 -1.38 -18.78
CA GLU A 462 6.06 -0.75 -19.96
C GLU A 462 5.03 0.12 -20.70
N GLU A 463 3.81 -0.38 -20.92
CA GLU A 463 2.73 0.38 -21.56
C GLU A 463 2.29 1.59 -20.73
N TYR A 464 2.32 1.48 -19.39
CA TYR A 464 2.11 2.63 -18.51
C TYR A 464 3.20 3.68 -18.67
N GLU A 465 4.48 3.27 -18.72
CA GLU A 465 5.59 4.22 -18.96
C GLU A 465 5.51 4.86 -20.36
N GLU A 466 5.00 4.15 -21.37
CA GLU A 466 4.73 4.70 -22.70
C GLU A 466 3.66 5.80 -22.67
N LEU A 467 2.56 5.59 -21.93
CA LEU A 467 1.55 6.61 -21.69
C LEU A 467 2.13 7.83 -20.98
N VAL A 468 2.90 7.62 -19.90
CA VAL A 468 3.56 8.71 -19.16
C VAL A 468 4.50 9.49 -20.08
N ALA A 469 5.31 8.81 -20.90
CA ALA A 469 6.21 9.46 -21.85
C ALA A 469 5.45 10.20 -22.96
N ALA A 470 4.28 9.72 -23.38
CA ALA A 470 3.42 10.44 -24.31
C ALA A 470 2.87 11.73 -23.70
N LEU A 471 2.38 11.68 -22.46
CA LEU A 471 1.91 12.86 -21.74
C LEU A 471 3.04 13.90 -21.59
N ASP A 472 4.22 13.48 -21.13
CA ASP A 472 5.39 14.36 -20.94
C ASP A 472 5.83 15.04 -22.24
N ARG A 473 5.88 14.31 -23.37
CA ARG A 473 6.20 14.87 -24.69
C ARG A 473 5.26 16.00 -25.14
N HIS A 474 4.02 15.99 -24.66
CA HIS A 474 3.01 16.99 -24.97
C HIS A 474 2.81 18.01 -23.84
N GLY A 475 3.66 18.01 -22.80
CA GLY A 475 3.51 18.89 -21.64
C GLY A 475 2.20 18.66 -20.87
N MET A 476 1.63 17.47 -20.99
CA MET A 476 0.42 17.03 -20.29
C MET A 476 0.79 16.18 -19.08
N ALA A 477 -0.14 16.06 -18.14
CA ALA A 477 0.01 15.18 -16.98
C ALA A 477 -1.28 14.37 -16.75
N GLN A 478 -1.33 13.62 -15.64
CA GLN A 478 -2.51 12.87 -15.25
C GLN A 478 -2.88 13.06 -13.79
N ILE A 479 -4.18 12.91 -13.53
CA ILE A 479 -4.79 12.83 -12.20
C ILE A 479 -5.40 11.45 -12.07
N LEU A 480 -5.04 10.76 -10.99
CA LEU A 480 -5.53 9.42 -10.69
C LEU A 480 -6.80 9.49 -9.83
N ASP A 481 -7.82 8.76 -10.24
CA ASP A 481 -8.96 8.42 -9.40
C ASP A 481 -8.56 7.36 -8.35
N MET A 482 -8.62 7.75 -7.07
CA MET A 482 -8.19 6.95 -5.93
C MET A 482 -9.40 6.48 -5.12
N VAL A 483 -9.40 5.20 -4.75
CA VAL A 483 -10.48 4.53 -4.01
C VAL A 483 -10.02 4.13 -2.60
N PRO A 484 -10.12 5.02 -1.59
CA PRO A 484 -9.64 4.75 -0.24
C PRO A 484 -10.69 4.08 0.67
N ASN A 485 -11.97 4.13 0.29
CA ASN A 485 -13.07 3.74 1.19
C ASN A 485 -13.26 2.22 1.30
N HIS A 486 -12.95 1.47 0.25
CA HIS A 486 -13.33 0.07 0.11
C HIS A 486 -12.41 -0.70 -0.84
N MET A 487 -12.51 -2.03 -0.80
CA MET A 487 -11.83 -2.96 -1.71
C MET A 487 -12.79 -4.06 -2.19
N GLY A 488 -12.54 -4.58 -3.39
CA GLY A 488 -13.18 -5.80 -3.88
C GLY A 488 -12.86 -7.00 -3.01
N VAL A 489 -13.87 -7.76 -2.58
CA VAL A 489 -13.70 -8.97 -1.76
C VAL A 489 -14.13 -10.23 -2.51
N GLY A 490 -13.31 -11.26 -2.42
CA GLY A 490 -13.47 -12.48 -3.20
C GLY A 490 -12.24 -13.38 -3.11
N SER A 491 -12.15 -14.37 -4.00
CA SER A 491 -11.04 -15.33 -4.08
C SER A 491 -9.76 -14.78 -4.72
N ASP A 492 -9.83 -13.55 -5.20
CA ASP A 492 -8.80 -12.77 -5.85
C ASP A 492 -8.13 -11.76 -4.88
N ASN A 493 -8.78 -11.40 -3.78
CA ASN A 493 -8.21 -10.50 -2.76
C ASN A 493 -7.45 -11.28 -1.67
N LYS A 494 -6.12 -11.13 -1.66
CA LYS A 494 -5.23 -11.80 -0.71
C LYS A 494 -5.44 -11.37 0.75
N TRP A 495 -5.73 -10.09 0.99
CA TRP A 495 -5.97 -9.57 2.34
C TRP A 495 -7.26 -10.15 2.90
N TRP A 496 -8.31 -10.19 2.07
CA TRP A 496 -9.60 -10.77 2.45
C TRP A 496 -9.49 -12.27 2.75
N LEU A 497 -8.85 -13.04 1.86
CA LEU A 497 -8.63 -14.47 2.08
C LEU A 497 -7.85 -14.75 3.37
N ASP A 498 -6.85 -13.93 3.68
CA ASP A 498 -6.09 -14.09 4.91
C ASP A 498 -6.92 -13.78 6.17
N VAL A 499 -7.86 -12.82 6.10
CA VAL A 499 -8.87 -12.60 7.16
C VAL A 499 -9.80 -13.81 7.30
N LEU A 500 -10.27 -14.40 6.19
CA LEU A 500 -11.13 -15.58 6.23
C LEU A 500 -10.41 -16.82 6.80
N GLU A 501 -9.11 -16.95 6.59
CA GLU A 501 -8.30 -18.05 7.12
C GLU A 501 -7.95 -17.86 8.60
N ASN A 502 -7.68 -16.62 9.04
CA ASN A 502 -7.07 -16.36 10.35
C ASN A 502 -7.97 -15.61 11.32
N GLY A 503 -9.17 -15.18 10.91
CA GLY A 503 -10.09 -14.42 11.75
C GLY A 503 -9.46 -13.14 12.29
N ARG A 504 -9.65 -12.88 13.58
CA ARG A 504 -9.11 -11.69 14.28
C ARG A 504 -7.59 -11.73 14.41
N ALA A 505 -6.98 -12.91 14.35
CA ALA A 505 -5.54 -13.08 14.34
C ALA A 505 -4.92 -12.77 12.97
N SER A 506 -5.69 -12.32 11.98
CA SER A 506 -5.13 -11.83 10.72
C SER A 506 -4.40 -10.49 10.90
N GLN A 507 -3.25 -10.33 10.24
CA GLN A 507 -2.54 -9.05 10.15
C GLN A 507 -3.34 -7.96 9.40
N TYR A 508 -4.38 -8.37 8.67
CA TYR A 508 -5.31 -7.53 7.92
C TYR A 508 -6.70 -7.45 8.58
N ALA A 509 -6.93 -8.07 9.75
CA ALA A 509 -8.22 -8.02 10.43
C ALA A 509 -8.66 -6.57 10.74
N ASP A 510 -7.70 -5.70 11.07
CA ASP A 510 -7.92 -4.27 11.32
C ASP A 510 -7.88 -3.40 10.05
N PHE A 511 -7.67 -3.99 8.87
CA PHE A 511 -7.72 -3.26 7.59
C PHE A 511 -9.16 -3.08 7.13
N PHE A 512 -10.02 -4.06 7.39
CA PHE A 512 -11.44 -4.02 7.05
C PHE A 512 -12.29 -3.63 8.27
N ASP A 513 -13.42 -2.98 8.02
CA ASP A 513 -14.37 -2.59 9.06
C ASP A 513 -15.36 -3.73 9.34
N ILE A 514 -14.92 -4.68 10.19
CA ILE A 514 -15.67 -5.88 10.56
C ILE A 514 -16.14 -5.78 12.02
N ASN A 515 -17.44 -5.97 12.24
CA ASN A 515 -18.03 -6.19 13.55
C ASN A 515 -17.86 -7.66 13.99
N TRP A 516 -16.79 -7.92 14.73
CA TRP A 516 -16.44 -9.25 15.25
C TRP A 516 -17.28 -9.71 16.45
N ASP A 517 -18.06 -8.83 17.09
CA ASP A 517 -18.89 -9.15 18.25
C ASP A 517 -20.36 -8.68 18.04
N PRO A 518 -21.05 -9.21 17.02
CA PRO A 518 -22.47 -8.94 16.82
C PRO A 518 -23.31 -9.61 17.92
N GLN A 519 -24.53 -9.11 18.17
CA GLN A 519 -25.44 -9.72 19.15
C GLN A 519 -25.82 -11.17 18.81
N GLN A 520 -25.82 -11.51 17.52
CA GLN A 520 -26.09 -12.87 17.06
C GLN A 520 -24.94 -13.80 17.48
N ARG A 521 -25.19 -14.63 18.51
CA ARG A 521 -24.18 -15.55 19.08
C ARG A 521 -23.50 -16.44 18.04
N GLY A 522 -24.22 -16.87 17.00
CA GLY A 522 -23.69 -17.72 15.93
C GLY A 522 -22.68 -17.03 15.00
N LEU A 523 -22.59 -15.70 15.04
CA LEU A 523 -21.70 -14.90 14.18
C LEU A 523 -20.53 -14.27 14.97
N LYS A 524 -20.49 -14.45 16.29
CA LYS A 524 -19.37 -13.99 17.12
C LYS A 524 -18.06 -14.62 16.64
N GLY A 525 -17.04 -13.77 16.42
CA GLY A 525 -15.73 -14.19 15.92
C GLY A 525 -15.72 -14.64 14.46
N ARG A 526 -16.79 -14.39 13.68
CA ARG A 526 -16.91 -14.83 12.28
C ARG A 526 -17.32 -13.70 11.34
N VAL A 527 -16.96 -13.84 10.07
CA VAL A 527 -17.42 -12.98 8.97
C VAL A 527 -18.60 -13.65 8.26
N LEU A 528 -19.73 -12.96 8.08
CA LEU A 528 -20.85 -13.47 7.28
C LEU A 528 -20.55 -13.29 5.78
N LEU A 529 -20.62 -14.34 4.99
CA LEU A 529 -20.42 -14.29 3.53
C LEU A 529 -21.72 -14.66 2.79
N PRO A 530 -22.51 -13.66 2.34
CA PRO A 530 -23.79 -13.88 1.69
C PRO A 530 -23.61 -14.19 0.18
N VAL A 531 -23.02 -15.34 -0.13
CA VAL A 531 -22.60 -15.74 -1.49
C VAL A 531 -23.35 -16.95 -2.05
N LEU A 532 -24.14 -17.65 -1.22
CA LEU A 532 -24.85 -18.85 -1.65
C LEU A 532 -26.08 -18.47 -2.48
N GLY A 533 -26.36 -19.26 -3.52
CA GLY A 533 -27.52 -19.09 -4.41
C GLY A 533 -28.86 -19.56 -3.82
N ASP A 534 -28.82 -20.37 -2.76
CA ASP A 534 -29.99 -20.89 -2.03
C ASP A 534 -29.66 -21.04 -0.52
N TYR A 535 -30.61 -21.53 0.28
CA TYR A 535 -30.44 -21.81 1.70
C TYR A 535 -29.28 -22.78 1.96
N TYR A 536 -28.50 -22.51 3.01
CA TYR A 536 -27.29 -23.27 3.38
C TYR A 536 -27.50 -24.79 3.39
N GLY A 537 -28.60 -25.28 3.96
CA GLY A 537 -28.90 -26.72 4.03
C GLY A 537 -29.08 -27.34 2.64
N SER A 538 -29.84 -26.68 1.76
CA SER A 538 -30.04 -27.12 0.38
C SER A 538 -28.73 -27.17 -0.40
N VAL A 539 -27.89 -26.15 -0.25
CA VAL A 539 -26.60 -26.03 -0.92
C VAL A 539 -25.60 -27.10 -0.43
N LEU A 540 -25.59 -27.37 0.88
CA LEU A 540 -24.77 -28.41 1.48
C LEU A 540 -25.19 -29.80 0.99
N GLU A 541 -26.48 -30.15 1.14
CA GLU A 541 -26.98 -31.48 0.79
C GLU A 541 -27.09 -31.71 -0.73
N GLY A 542 -27.17 -30.62 -1.49
CA GLY A 542 -27.10 -30.60 -2.95
C GLY A 542 -25.74 -30.97 -3.53
N SER A 543 -24.72 -31.12 -2.68
CA SER A 543 -23.31 -31.33 -3.03
C SER A 543 -22.71 -30.16 -3.82
N GLU A 544 -23.07 -28.91 -3.51
CA GLU A 544 -22.50 -27.74 -4.21
C GLU A 544 -21.28 -27.14 -3.48
N LEU A 545 -21.10 -27.46 -2.19
CA LEU A 545 -19.91 -27.09 -1.40
C LEU A 545 -18.91 -28.25 -1.40
N HIS A 546 -17.68 -27.99 -1.82
CA HIS A 546 -16.65 -29.02 -1.87
C HIS A 546 -15.41 -28.64 -1.06
N LEU A 547 -15.00 -29.52 -0.16
CA LEU A 547 -13.66 -29.53 0.42
C LEU A 547 -12.67 -30.05 -0.62
N GLU A 548 -11.58 -29.31 -0.82
CA GLU A 548 -10.47 -29.69 -1.69
C GLU A 548 -9.14 -29.61 -0.93
N PHE A 549 -8.19 -30.47 -1.30
CA PHE A 549 -6.81 -30.45 -0.82
C PHE A 549 -5.83 -30.16 -1.96
N SER A 550 -4.88 -29.25 -1.73
CA SER A 550 -3.80 -28.94 -2.67
C SER A 550 -2.52 -29.65 -2.24
N LEU A 551 -2.10 -30.66 -3.00
CA LEU A 551 -0.86 -31.41 -2.76
C LEU A 551 0.39 -30.51 -2.83
N GLU A 552 0.41 -29.55 -3.74
CA GLU A 552 1.55 -28.64 -3.93
C GLU A 552 1.74 -27.69 -2.74
N LYS A 553 0.63 -27.20 -2.17
CA LYS A 553 0.65 -26.17 -1.12
C LYS A 553 0.44 -26.70 0.28
N GLY A 554 -0.05 -27.94 0.43
CA GLY A 554 -0.42 -28.52 1.71
C GLY A 554 -1.57 -27.75 2.38
N THR A 555 -2.53 -27.29 1.60
CA THR A 555 -3.65 -26.43 2.05
C THR A 555 -5.00 -27.03 1.71
N PHE A 556 -5.99 -26.79 2.57
CA PHE A 556 -7.39 -27.11 2.33
C PHE A 556 -8.22 -25.86 2.00
N ARG A 557 -9.23 -26.00 1.14
CA ARG A 557 -10.20 -24.95 0.81
C ARG A 557 -11.61 -25.51 0.65
N ILE A 558 -12.62 -24.66 0.82
CA ILE A 558 -14.00 -24.89 0.39
C ILE A 558 -14.22 -24.18 -0.94
N THR A 559 -14.76 -24.88 -1.94
CA THR A 559 -15.16 -24.29 -3.22
C THR A 559 -16.69 -24.27 -3.37
N TYR A 560 -17.19 -23.23 -4.04
CA TYR A 560 -18.60 -23.04 -4.39
C TYR A 560 -18.67 -22.32 -5.73
N TYR A 561 -18.89 -23.04 -6.83
CA TYR A 561 -18.74 -22.52 -8.19
C TYR A 561 -17.39 -21.79 -8.36
N GLY A 562 -17.41 -20.49 -8.72
CA GLY A 562 -16.21 -19.67 -8.87
C GLY A 562 -15.58 -19.18 -7.55
N HIS A 563 -16.20 -19.45 -6.40
CA HIS A 563 -15.71 -19.03 -5.10
C HIS A 563 -14.82 -20.09 -4.45
N SER A 564 -13.77 -19.64 -3.78
CA SER A 564 -12.81 -20.44 -3.00
C SER A 564 -12.55 -19.76 -1.66
N PHE A 565 -12.72 -20.51 -0.57
CA PHE A 565 -12.57 -20.07 0.81
C PHE A 565 -11.51 -20.91 1.53
N PRO A 566 -10.50 -20.29 2.18
CA PRO A 566 -9.42 -21.02 2.85
C PRO A 566 -9.88 -21.58 4.20
N LEU A 567 -9.34 -22.73 4.61
CA LEU A 567 -9.61 -23.27 5.94
C LEU A 567 -8.62 -22.76 6.99
N ASP A 568 -9.11 -22.51 8.19
CA ASP A 568 -8.29 -22.26 9.38
C ASP A 568 -7.33 -23.45 9.62
N PRO A 569 -6.00 -23.25 9.63
CA PRO A 569 -5.02 -24.30 9.91
C PRO A 569 -5.26 -25.05 11.22
N CYS A 570 -5.86 -24.43 12.24
CA CYS A 570 -6.26 -25.12 13.49
C CYS A 570 -7.37 -26.17 13.28
N SER A 571 -8.07 -26.14 12.14
CA SER A 571 -9.07 -27.14 11.76
C SER A 571 -8.49 -28.32 10.98
N TYR A 572 -7.25 -28.25 10.48
CA TYR A 572 -6.63 -29.35 9.73
C TYR A 572 -6.56 -30.66 10.52
N PRO A 573 -6.30 -30.67 11.84
CA PRO A 573 -6.36 -31.88 12.66
C PRO A 573 -7.68 -32.65 12.53
N PHE A 574 -8.80 -31.97 12.28
CA PHE A 574 -10.10 -32.62 12.10
C PHE A 574 -10.17 -33.47 10.83
N ILE A 575 -9.45 -33.05 9.78
CA ILE A 575 -9.40 -33.75 8.48
C ILE A 575 -8.29 -34.81 8.51
N LEU A 576 -7.09 -34.40 8.90
CA LEU A 576 -5.89 -35.24 8.90
C LEU A 576 -5.96 -36.35 9.96
N GLY A 577 -6.61 -36.09 11.08
CA GLY A 577 -6.78 -37.06 12.17
C GLY A 577 -7.98 -37.99 12.01
N HIS A 578 -8.80 -37.81 10.98
CA HIS A 578 -9.98 -38.64 10.77
C HIS A 578 -9.57 -40.05 10.35
N ASP A 579 -10.00 -41.06 11.11
CA ASP A 579 -9.72 -42.48 10.85
C ASP A 579 -8.22 -42.81 10.70
N LEU A 580 -7.36 -42.24 11.56
CA LEU A 580 -5.91 -42.52 11.57
C LEU A 580 -5.57 -44.02 11.66
N GLY A 581 -6.44 -44.82 12.27
CA GLY A 581 -6.28 -46.28 12.35
C GLY A 581 -6.20 -46.95 10.97
N ARG A 582 -6.88 -46.40 9.96
CA ARG A 582 -6.80 -46.87 8.56
C ARG A 582 -5.41 -46.67 7.96
N LEU A 583 -4.76 -45.54 8.26
CA LEU A 583 -3.40 -45.27 7.81
C LEU A 583 -2.38 -46.13 8.56
N GLU A 584 -2.56 -46.28 9.88
CA GLU A 584 -1.71 -47.14 10.72
C GLU A 584 -1.76 -48.61 10.28
N ALA A 585 -2.94 -49.10 9.86
CA ALA A 585 -3.10 -50.44 9.31
C ALA A 585 -2.43 -50.61 7.94
N LEU A 586 -2.37 -49.55 7.11
CA LEU A 586 -1.78 -49.59 5.78
C LEU A 586 -0.25 -49.54 5.80
N LEU A 587 0.33 -48.62 6.57
CA LEU A 587 1.79 -48.38 6.61
C LEU A 587 2.50 -49.04 7.79
N GLY A 588 1.76 -49.45 8.82
CA GLY A 588 2.28 -49.93 10.09
C GLY A 588 2.47 -48.79 11.11
N SER A 589 2.10 -49.04 12.37
CA SER A 589 2.08 -48.03 13.45
C SER A 589 3.45 -47.46 13.85
N ARG A 590 4.55 -48.05 13.38
CA ARG A 590 5.93 -47.57 13.61
C ARG A 590 6.56 -46.91 12.37
N HIS A 591 5.80 -46.75 11.29
CA HIS A 591 6.30 -46.13 10.07
C HIS A 591 6.61 -44.64 10.31
N GLN A 592 7.77 -44.17 9.86
CA GLN A 592 8.22 -42.79 10.09
C GLN A 592 7.18 -41.76 9.62
N GLY A 593 6.59 -41.97 8.43
CA GLY A 593 5.56 -41.09 7.88
C GLY A 593 4.31 -40.95 8.74
N VAL A 594 3.90 -42.01 9.45
CA VAL A 594 2.74 -41.97 10.37
C VAL A 594 3.05 -41.08 11.57
N HIS A 595 4.25 -41.22 12.15
CA HIS A 595 4.70 -40.37 13.25
C HIS A 595 4.88 -38.91 12.83
N GLU A 596 5.41 -38.66 11.62
CA GLU A 596 5.52 -37.29 11.09
C GLU A 596 4.14 -36.65 10.88
N LEU A 597 3.16 -37.38 10.36
CA LEU A 597 1.79 -36.88 10.22
C LEU A 597 1.14 -36.62 11.60
N GLN A 598 1.31 -37.51 12.57
CA GLN A 598 0.82 -37.30 13.95
C GLN A 598 1.44 -36.05 14.58
N ASN A 599 2.75 -35.82 14.39
CA ASN A 599 3.43 -34.61 14.85
C ASN A 599 2.89 -33.34 14.16
N LEU A 600 2.60 -33.40 12.86
CA LEU A 600 1.97 -32.30 12.14
C LEU A 600 0.56 -32.01 12.67
N ILE A 601 -0.26 -33.04 12.91
CA ILE A 601 -1.60 -32.92 13.50
C ILE A 601 -1.51 -32.21 14.86
N SER A 602 -0.62 -32.64 15.75
CA SER A 602 -0.41 -31.97 17.04
C SER A 602 0.11 -30.54 16.88
N SER A 603 0.99 -30.29 15.91
CA SER A 603 1.56 -28.95 15.67
C SER A 603 0.51 -27.97 15.14
N PHE A 604 -0.38 -28.40 14.23
CA PHE A 604 -1.51 -27.59 13.77
C PHE A 604 -2.50 -27.31 14.91
N ALA A 605 -2.77 -28.29 15.77
CA ALA A 605 -3.64 -28.12 16.94
C ALA A 605 -3.09 -27.12 17.96
N ASN A 606 -1.76 -27.01 18.07
CA ASN A 606 -1.06 -26.11 19.01
C ASN A 606 -0.80 -24.69 18.45
N LEU A 607 -1.25 -24.38 17.23
CA LEU A 607 -1.16 -23.01 16.72
C LEU A 607 -1.97 -22.05 17.61
N PRO A 608 -1.49 -20.81 17.86
CA PRO A 608 -2.31 -19.79 18.52
C PRO A 608 -3.64 -19.63 17.78
N GLY A 609 -4.75 -19.53 18.53
CA GLY A 609 -6.10 -19.54 17.95
C GLY A 609 -6.41 -18.32 17.08
N ARG A 610 -7.41 -18.44 16.20
CA ARG A 610 -7.83 -17.36 15.28
C ARG A 610 -8.48 -16.13 15.96
N GLU A 611 -8.84 -16.23 17.23
CA GLU A 611 -9.37 -15.11 18.01
C GLU A 611 -8.28 -14.34 18.77
N GLU A 612 -7.02 -14.79 18.65
CA GLU A 612 -5.89 -14.16 19.31
C GLU A 612 -5.64 -12.75 18.77
N THR A 613 -5.29 -11.83 19.67
CA THR A 613 -5.03 -10.42 19.35
C THR A 613 -3.68 -9.95 19.86
N ASP A 614 -2.98 -10.75 20.67
CA ASP A 614 -1.62 -10.45 21.09
C ASP A 614 -0.65 -10.47 19.88
N PRO A 615 0.11 -9.38 19.63
CA PRO A 615 0.97 -9.27 18.46
C PRO A 615 2.05 -10.35 18.34
N GLU A 616 2.60 -10.84 19.46
CA GLU A 616 3.61 -11.93 19.42
C GLU A 616 2.99 -13.27 19.05
N GLN A 617 1.80 -13.55 19.58
CA GLN A 617 1.09 -14.78 19.25
C GLN A 617 0.55 -14.77 17.82
N VAL A 618 0.08 -13.62 17.33
CA VAL A 618 -0.26 -13.42 15.91
C VAL A 618 0.96 -13.71 15.03
N ARG A 619 2.13 -13.09 15.31
CA ARG A 619 3.38 -13.37 14.58
C ARG A 619 3.75 -14.85 14.60
N THR A 620 3.63 -15.49 15.75
CA THR A 620 3.92 -16.92 15.93
C THR A 620 3.00 -17.79 15.09
N ARG A 621 1.69 -17.49 15.08
CA ARG A 621 0.71 -18.17 14.21
C ARG A 621 1.11 -18.07 12.74
N TYR A 622 1.45 -16.87 12.25
CA TYR A 622 1.85 -16.65 10.86
C TYR A 622 3.10 -17.44 10.46
N ARG A 623 4.15 -17.36 11.27
CA ARG A 623 5.40 -18.08 10.98
C ARG A 623 5.16 -19.58 10.94
N ASN A 624 4.47 -20.11 11.94
CA ASN A 624 4.33 -21.55 12.11
C ASN A 624 3.32 -22.15 11.12
N LYS A 625 2.18 -21.49 10.83
CA LYS A 625 1.17 -22.02 9.91
C LYS A 625 1.76 -22.31 8.52
N GLU A 626 2.60 -21.40 8.00
CA GLU A 626 3.19 -21.53 6.67
C GLU A 626 4.27 -22.62 6.62
N VAL A 627 5.06 -22.76 7.70
CA VAL A 627 6.02 -23.86 7.84
C VAL A 627 5.29 -25.20 7.87
N LEU A 628 4.22 -25.33 8.65
CA LEU A 628 3.46 -26.58 8.79
C LEU A 628 2.78 -26.99 7.47
N LYS A 629 2.20 -26.04 6.72
CA LYS A 629 1.64 -26.29 5.38
C LYS A 629 2.69 -26.84 4.41
N LYS A 630 3.89 -26.22 4.38
CA LYS A 630 5.01 -26.68 3.54
C LYS A 630 5.49 -28.08 3.94
N LEU A 631 5.57 -28.37 5.24
CA LEU A 631 5.92 -29.70 5.74
C LEU A 631 4.87 -30.75 5.35
N LEU A 632 3.58 -30.41 5.43
CA LEU A 632 2.50 -31.29 4.98
C LEU A 632 2.59 -31.58 3.47
N ALA A 633 2.84 -30.55 2.65
CA ALA A 633 3.05 -30.70 1.21
C ALA A 633 4.26 -31.59 0.90
N ARG A 634 5.37 -31.42 1.63
CA ARG A 634 6.56 -32.27 1.51
C ARG A 634 6.23 -33.72 1.85
N LEU A 635 5.59 -33.97 2.99
CA LEU A 635 5.24 -35.30 3.46
C LEU A 635 4.36 -36.05 2.45
N CYS A 636 3.38 -35.36 1.84
CA CYS A 636 2.52 -35.95 0.80
C CYS A 636 3.28 -36.30 -0.48
N ARG A 637 4.34 -35.55 -0.83
CA ARG A 637 5.19 -35.85 -2.00
C ARG A 637 6.15 -37.02 -1.74
N GLU A 638 6.66 -37.12 -0.51
CA GLU A 638 7.59 -38.17 -0.12
C GLU A 638 6.89 -39.51 0.12
N ILE A 639 5.64 -39.49 0.58
CA ILE A 639 4.87 -40.69 0.95
C ILE A 639 3.47 -40.65 0.31
N PRO A 640 3.32 -41.21 -0.91
CA PRO A 640 2.05 -41.17 -1.66
C PRO A 640 0.84 -41.78 -0.93
N GLU A 641 1.06 -42.74 -0.04
CA GLU A 641 0.02 -43.35 0.78
C GLU A 641 -0.63 -42.35 1.74
N ILE A 642 0.13 -41.36 2.24
CA ILE A 642 -0.40 -40.27 3.07
C ILE A 642 -1.26 -39.34 2.22
N ALA A 643 -0.84 -39.02 0.99
CA ALA A 643 -1.65 -38.22 0.06
C ALA A 643 -2.99 -38.92 -0.22
N THR A 644 -2.95 -40.21 -0.53
CA THR A 644 -4.15 -41.04 -0.82
C THR A 644 -5.08 -41.12 0.41
N PHE A 645 -4.51 -41.24 1.61
CA PHE A 645 -5.27 -41.22 2.86
C PHE A 645 -5.99 -39.89 3.08
N ILE A 646 -5.31 -38.76 2.85
CA ILE A 646 -5.91 -37.43 2.96
C ILE A 646 -7.02 -37.24 1.93
N GLU A 647 -6.80 -37.63 0.68
CA GLU A 647 -7.82 -37.59 -0.37
C GLU A 647 -9.05 -38.43 0.00
N GLY A 648 -8.85 -39.63 0.56
CA GLY A 648 -9.93 -40.47 1.08
C GLY A 648 -10.74 -39.80 2.18
N ASN A 649 -10.09 -39.03 3.07
CA ASN A 649 -10.78 -38.24 4.09
C ASN A 649 -11.55 -37.07 3.47
N VAL A 650 -10.98 -36.38 2.48
CA VAL A 650 -11.66 -35.30 1.75
C VAL A 650 -12.95 -35.80 1.09
N VAL A 651 -12.90 -36.95 0.41
CA VAL A 651 -14.08 -37.58 -0.20
C VAL A 651 -15.15 -37.90 0.84
N LEU A 652 -14.76 -38.50 1.97
CA LEU A 652 -15.70 -38.81 3.05
C LEU A 652 -16.37 -37.55 3.62
N LEU A 653 -15.58 -36.50 3.86
CA LEU A 653 -16.09 -35.25 4.41
C LEU A 653 -17.08 -34.59 3.45
N ASN A 654 -16.84 -34.64 2.14
CA ASN A 654 -17.74 -34.07 1.13
C ASN A 654 -19.14 -34.68 1.09
N GLY A 655 -19.36 -35.82 1.77
CA GLY A 655 -20.66 -36.45 1.88
C GLY A 655 -21.12 -37.13 0.59
N GLU A 656 -22.29 -37.75 0.66
CA GLU A 656 -22.93 -38.47 -0.43
C GLU A 656 -24.33 -37.91 -0.68
N LYS A 657 -24.59 -37.53 -1.93
CA LYS A 657 -25.87 -36.96 -2.34
C LYS A 657 -27.02 -37.94 -2.06
N GLY A 658 -28.03 -37.46 -1.35
CA GLY A 658 -29.18 -38.27 -0.91
C GLY A 658 -29.03 -38.88 0.48
N CYS A 659 -27.88 -38.74 1.15
CA CYS A 659 -27.66 -39.16 2.53
C CYS A 659 -27.33 -37.95 3.42
N SER A 660 -28.34 -37.32 4.03
CA SER A 660 -28.17 -36.09 4.84
C SER A 660 -27.12 -36.25 5.95
N GLU A 661 -27.12 -37.37 6.68
CA GLU A 661 -26.17 -37.64 7.77
C GLU A 661 -24.69 -37.67 7.33
N SER A 662 -24.41 -37.94 6.05
CA SER A 662 -23.05 -37.95 5.51
C SER A 662 -22.40 -36.55 5.50
N TYR A 663 -23.20 -35.48 5.46
CA TYR A 663 -22.71 -34.10 5.45
C TYR A 663 -22.41 -33.53 6.83
N ASN A 664 -22.69 -34.28 7.91
CA ASN A 664 -22.44 -33.83 9.29
C ASN A 664 -20.97 -33.45 9.52
N LEU A 665 -20.03 -34.16 8.89
CA LEU A 665 -18.60 -33.88 9.00
C LEU A 665 -18.24 -32.55 8.32
N LEU A 666 -18.69 -32.31 7.09
CA LEU A 666 -18.49 -31.04 6.40
C LEU A 666 -19.19 -29.88 7.11
N HIS A 667 -20.42 -30.07 7.60
CA HIS A 667 -21.12 -29.06 8.39
C HIS A 667 -20.32 -28.68 9.64
N LYS A 668 -19.80 -29.67 10.37
CA LYS A 668 -18.95 -29.43 11.55
C LYS A 668 -17.68 -28.67 11.18
N LEU A 669 -17.02 -29.05 10.08
CA LEU A 669 -15.83 -28.36 9.58
C LEU A 669 -16.12 -26.91 9.17
N LEU A 670 -17.22 -26.65 8.45
CA LEU A 670 -17.67 -25.30 8.09
C LEU A 670 -17.97 -24.46 9.34
N ASN A 671 -18.57 -25.07 10.37
CA ASN A 671 -18.78 -24.41 11.66
C ASN A 671 -17.50 -24.13 12.45
N MET A 672 -16.36 -24.68 12.05
CA MET A 672 -15.07 -24.37 12.65
C MET A 672 -14.38 -23.19 11.98
N GLN A 673 -14.90 -22.59 10.91
CA GLN A 673 -14.18 -21.55 10.17
C GLN A 673 -14.37 -20.14 10.76
N ALA A 674 -13.52 -19.20 10.36
CA ALA A 674 -13.65 -17.77 10.72
C ALA A 674 -14.72 -17.05 9.89
N TYR A 675 -15.46 -17.78 9.06
CA TYR A 675 -16.55 -17.26 8.25
C TYR A 675 -17.78 -18.16 8.30
N ARG A 676 -18.93 -17.60 7.94
CA ARG A 676 -20.20 -18.30 7.80
C ARG A 676 -20.75 -18.03 6.42
N LEU A 677 -20.86 -19.06 5.58
CA LEU A 677 -21.50 -18.97 4.28
C LEU A 677 -23.03 -18.87 4.46
N ALA A 678 -23.67 -17.96 3.74
CA ALA A 678 -25.11 -17.72 3.83
C ALA A 678 -25.73 -17.44 2.45
N PHE A 679 -27.04 -17.63 2.36
CA PHE A 679 -27.84 -17.24 1.19
C PHE A 679 -27.72 -15.74 0.97
N TRP A 680 -27.53 -15.30 -0.28
CA TRP A 680 -27.24 -13.89 -0.60
C TRP A 680 -28.28 -12.90 -0.05
N ARG A 681 -29.55 -13.31 0.06
CA ARG A 681 -30.63 -12.48 0.61
C ARG A 681 -30.51 -12.19 2.12
N VAL A 682 -29.69 -12.94 2.84
CA VAL A 682 -29.43 -12.71 4.28
C VAL A 682 -28.55 -11.46 4.49
N ALA A 683 -27.85 -10.99 3.44
CA ALA A 683 -26.98 -9.81 3.51
C ALA A 683 -27.70 -8.56 4.03
N SER A 684 -28.97 -8.35 3.66
CA SER A 684 -29.72 -7.18 4.08
C SER A 684 -29.85 -7.06 5.59
N ASP A 685 -29.86 -8.19 6.31
CA ASP A 685 -30.27 -8.26 7.71
C ASP A 685 -29.12 -8.58 8.66
N GLU A 686 -28.18 -9.45 8.26
CA GLU A 686 -27.17 -10.01 9.18
C GLU A 686 -25.71 -9.66 8.81
N ILE A 687 -25.46 -8.87 7.76
CA ILE A 687 -24.07 -8.56 7.37
C ILE A 687 -23.32 -7.83 8.48
N ASN A 688 -22.09 -8.25 8.74
CA ASN A 688 -21.30 -7.77 9.88
C ASN A 688 -19.99 -7.11 9.48
N TYR A 689 -19.87 -6.64 8.24
CA TYR A 689 -18.81 -5.73 7.81
C TYR A 689 -19.42 -4.57 7.06
N ARG A 690 -18.80 -3.39 7.13
CA ARG A 690 -19.25 -2.22 6.39
C ARG A 690 -19.06 -2.46 4.89
N ARG A 691 -20.07 -2.12 4.08
CA ARG A 691 -20.01 -2.18 2.61
C ARG A 691 -19.88 -0.80 1.99
N PHE A 692 -19.52 -0.76 0.71
CA PHE A 692 -19.87 0.38 -0.15
C PHE A 692 -21.35 0.27 -0.55
N PHE A 693 -22.18 1.17 -0.02
CA PHE A 693 -23.64 1.11 -0.17
C PHE A 693 -24.21 -0.26 0.22
N ASP A 694 -24.90 -0.93 -0.71
CA ASP A 694 -25.52 -2.25 -0.58
C ASP A 694 -24.78 -3.35 -1.38
N ILE A 695 -23.54 -3.07 -1.83
CA ILE A 695 -22.75 -3.98 -2.65
C ILE A 695 -21.92 -4.92 -1.76
N ASN A 696 -22.32 -6.19 -1.71
CA ASN A 696 -21.68 -7.22 -0.86
C ASN A 696 -20.22 -7.48 -1.24
N ASP A 697 -19.87 -7.30 -2.51
CA ASP A 697 -18.53 -7.57 -3.02
C ASP A 697 -17.52 -6.45 -2.74
N LEU A 698 -17.93 -5.37 -2.05
CA LEU A 698 -17.07 -4.23 -1.72
C LEU A 698 -17.03 -4.00 -0.20
N ALA A 699 -15.96 -4.47 0.46
CA ALA A 699 -15.79 -4.30 1.90
C ALA A 699 -15.08 -2.99 2.24
N GLY A 700 -15.61 -2.28 3.23
CA GLY A 700 -15.08 -1.02 3.73
C GLY A 700 -13.71 -1.18 4.38
N VAL A 701 -12.78 -0.31 4.00
CA VAL A 701 -11.41 -0.25 4.50
C VAL A 701 -11.28 0.86 5.54
N ARG A 702 -10.44 0.65 6.54
CA ARG A 702 -10.22 1.53 7.68
C ARG A 702 -9.10 2.53 7.43
N ALA A 703 -9.27 3.42 6.47
CA ALA A 703 -8.26 4.42 6.08
C ALA A 703 -7.88 5.41 7.21
N GLU A 704 -8.68 5.50 8.29
CA GLU A 704 -8.31 6.23 9.50
C GLU A 704 -7.13 5.59 10.27
N ASN A 705 -6.88 4.30 10.05
CA ASN A 705 -5.70 3.61 10.56
C ASN A 705 -4.47 3.98 9.71
N GLN A 706 -3.43 4.51 10.36
CA GLN A 706 -2.19 4.94 9.72
C GLN A 706 -1.55 3.84 8.85
N ARG A 707 -1.49 2.60 9.35
CA ARG A 707 -0.92 1.46 8.61
C ARG A 707 -1.71 1.16 7.34
N VAL A 708 -3.04 1.27 7.40
CA VAL A 708 -3.92 1.02 6.26
C VAL A 708 -3.76 2.12 5.21
N PHE A 709 -3.73 3.38 5.64
CA PHE A 709 -3.43 4.52 4.77
C PHE A 709 -2.09 4.33 4.04
N GLU A 710 -1.02 4.03 4.78
CA GLU A 710 0.32 3.80 4.21
C GLU A 710 0.33 2.66 3.19
N GLU A 711 -0.23 1.49 3.54
CA GLU A 711 -0.22 0.32 2.66
C GLU A 711 -1.07 0.53 1.38
N THR A 712 -2.20 1.22 1.48
CA THR A 712 -3.10 1.48 0.34
C THR A 712 -2.63 2.62 -0.57
N HIS A 713 -1.81 3.55 -0.06
CA HIS A 713 -1.38 4.73 -0.81
C HIS A 713 0.09 4.68 -1.24
N ARG A 714 0.91 3.77 -0.69
CA ARG A 714 2.36 3.69 -0.97
C ARG A 714 2.69 3.75 -2.46
N PHE A 715 2.08 2.88 -3.26
CA PHE A 715 2.35 2.86 -4.71
C PHE A 715 1.89 4.13 -5.42
N VAL A 716 0.75 4.70 -5.03
CA VAL A 716 0.26 5.97 -5.59
C VAL A 716 1.21 7.12 -5.23
N PHE A 717 1.72 7.16 -4.01
CA PHE A 717 2.72 8.14 -3.62
C PHE A 717 4.05 7.96 -4.36
N ASP A 718 4.39 6.76 -4.82
CA ASP A 718 5.54 6.56 -5.71
C ASP A 718 5.32 7.17 -7.09
N LEU A 719 4.12 7.00 -7.64
CA LEU A 719 3.76 7.64 -8.90
C LEU A 719 3.79 9.17 -8.76
N ILE A 720 3.30 9.69 -7.63
CA ILE A 720 3.38 11.12 -7.30
C ILE A 720 4.86 11.54 -7.18
N ALA A 721 5.64 10.93 -6.29
CA ALA A 721 7.04 11.28 -6.03
C ALA A 721 7.92 11.22 -7.29
N THR A 722 7.64 10.31 -8.21
CA THR A 722 8.36 10.19 -9.49
C THR A 722 7.81 11.09 -10.61
N GLY A 723 6.84 11.96 -10.32
CA GLY A 723 6.26 12.92 -11.27
C GLY A 723 5.34 12.31 -12.32
N LYS A 724 4.88 11.07 -12.12
CA LYS A 724 3.98 10.37 -13.05
C LYS A 724 2.50 10.72 -12.84
N VAL A 725 2.15 11.21 -11.65
CA VAL A 725 0.82 11.65 -11.27
C VAL A 725 0.94 13.01 -10.57
N ASP A 726 0.12 13.98 -11.00
CA ASP A 726 0.15 15.35 -10.50
C ASP A 726 -0.93 15.67 -9.47
N GLY A 727 -1.97 14.86 -9.43
CA GLY A 727 -3.04 15.01 -8.46
C GLY A 727 -3.90 13.76 -8.30
N LEU A 728 -4.80 13.83 -7.33
CA LEU A 728 -5.75 12.77 -7.02
C LEU A 728 -7.20 13.29 -7.06
N ARG A 729 -8.10 12.49 -7.62
CA ARG A 729 -9.53 12.57 -7.35
C ARG A 729 -9.86 11.51 -6.33
N ILE A 730 -10.48 11.89 -5.21
CA ILE A 730 -10.82 10.97 -4.13
C ILE A 730 -12.26 10.49 -4.32
N ASP A 731 -12.41 9.19 -4.54
CA ASP A 731 -13.68 8.49 -4.59
C ASP A 731 -14.34 8.41 -3.22
N HIS A 732 -15.65 8.69 -3.20
CA HIS A 732 -16.51 8.50 -2.04
C HIS A 732 -15.89 8.88 -0.66
N PRO A 733 -15.37 10.12 -0.50
CA PRO A 733 -14.84 10.62 0.77
C PRO A 733 -15.87 10.55 1.90
N ASP A 734 -17.17 10.65 1.58
CA ASP A 734 -18.27 10.58 2.55
C ASP A 734 -18.47 9.18 3.14
N GLY A 735 -17.79 8.15 2.62
CA GLY A 735 -17.71 6.82 3.25
C GLY A 735 -16.60 6.70 4.31
N LEU A 736 -15.63 7.63 4.33
CA LEU A 736 -14.51 7.58 5.26
C LEU A 736 -14.93 7.92 6.69
N TYR A 737 -14.21 7.35 7.65
CA TYR A 737 -14.45 7.60 9.07
C TYR A 737 -14.14 9.06 9.43
N ASP A 738 -12.96 9.55 9.04
CA ASP A 738 -12.52 10.94 9.23
C ASP A 738 -11.91 11.51 7.92
N PRO A 739 -12.73 12.09 7.03
CA PRO A 739 -12.27 12.62 5.75
C PRO A 739 -11.27 13.79 5.89
N ARG A 740 -11.43 14.61 6.95
CA ARG A 740 -10.53 15.74 7.25
C ARG A 740 -9.13 15.25 7.58
N GLN A 741 -9.03 14.25 8.47
CA GLN A 741 -7.75 13.61 8.79
C GLN A 741 -7.14 12.97 7.54
N TYR A 742 -7.95 12.28 6.74
CA TYR A 742 -7.49 11.64 5.51
C TYR A 742 -6.89 12.66 4.52
N CYS A 743 -7.58 13.77 4.23
CA CYS A 743 -7.06 14.83 3.35
C CYS A 743 -5.77 15.46 3.91
N SER A 744 -5.69 15.64 5.24
CA SER A 744 -4.49 16.15 5.89
C SER A 744 -3.29 15.21 5.73
N ARG A 745 -3.52 13.89 5.85
CA ARG A 745 -2.48 12.87 5.62
C ARG A 745 -2.03 12.83 4.16
N LEU A 746 -2.94 13.00 3.20
CA LEU A 746 -2.58 13.07 1.79
C LEU A 746 -1.59 14.20 1.50
N GLN A 747 -1.87 15.40 2.02
CA GLN A 747 -1.00 16.56 1.82
C GLN A 747 0.35 16.39 2.55
N ALA A 748 0.34 15.90 3.80
CA ALA A 748 1.58 15.66 4.54
C ALA A 748 2.47 14.59 3.89
N ALA A 749 1.88 13.51 3.37
CA ALA A 749 2.63 12.49 2.64
C ALA A 749 3.23 13.04 1.34
N ALA A 750 2.53 13.93 0.63
CA ALA A 750 3.03 14.55 -0.58
C ALA A 750 4.13 15.60 -0.36
N SER A 751 4.19 16.24 0.82
CA SER A 751 5.25 17.22 1.16
C SER A 751 6.56 16.59 1.62
N GLY A 752 6.59 15.27 1.83
CA GLY A 752 7.74 14.57 2.38
C GLY A 752 7.91 14.69 3.90
N GLU A 753 6.98 15.34 4.59
CA GLU A 753 6.93 15.36 6.04
C GLU A 753 6.42 14.01 6.55
N ILE A 754 7.31 13.19 7.11
CA ILE A 754 6.91 11.96 7.79
C ILE A 754 5.89 12.35 8.87
N ALA A 755 4.76 11.65 8.88
CA ALA A 755 3.75 11.61 9.94
C ALA A 755 4.32 11.05 11.27
N ALA A 756 5.47 11.56 11.71
CA ALA A 756 6.17 11.16 12.94
C ALA A 756 5.55 11.79 14.19
N SER A 757 4.43 12.51 14.04
CA SER A 757 3.66 12.99 15.17
C SER A 757 2.17 12.72 14.91
N GLU A 758 1.51 12.05 15.85
CA GLU A 758 0.05 11.96 15.93
C GLU A 758 -0.64 13.34 15.98
N LYS A 759 0.13 14.44 16.11
CA LYS A 759 -0.41 15.77 15.88
C LYS A 759 -0.52 16.00 14.37
N VAL A 760 -1.75 15.88 13.88
CA VAL A 760 -2.24 16.65 12.74
C VAL A 760 -1.66 18.06 12.88
N LEU A 761 -0.85 18.49 11.91
CA LEU A 761 -0.42 19.88 11.85
C LEU A 761 -1.69 20.73 11.94
N PRO A 762 -1.80 21.69 12.88
CA PRO A 762 -2.95 22.56 12.96
C PRO A 762 -3.25 23.11 11.56
N ALA A 763 -4.48 22.93 11.08
CA ALA A 763 -4.87 23.41 9.75
C ALA A 763 -4.54 24.91 9.58
N GLU A 764 -4.51 25.66 10.70
CA GLU A 764 -4.10 27.05 10.83
C GLU A 764 -2.63 27.33 10.45
N LEU A 765 -1.71 26.36 10.56
CA LEU A 765 -0.31 26.47 10.13
C LEU A 765 -0.12 26.20 8.62
N LEU A 766 -1.11 25.57 7.97
CA LEU A 766 -1.11 25.30 6.52
C LEU A 766 -2.02 26.26 5.74
N LEU A 767 -3.08 26.78 6.37
CA LEU A 767 -4.07 27.66 5.75
C LEU A 767 -3.73 29.14 6.00
N LYS A 768 -2.98 29.73 5.06
CA LYS A 768 -3.23 31.08 4.50
C LYS A 768 -2.12 31.60 3.57
N GLU A 769 -0.92 31.00 3.56
CA GLU A 769 0.22 31.56 2.80
C GLU A 769 1.05 30.55 1.99
N ARG A 770 0.82 29.23 2.13
CA ARG A 770 1.55 28.21 1.35
C ARG A 770 0.60 27.46 0.41
N PRO A 771 0.97 27.28 -0.88
CA PRO A 771 0.21 26.43 -1.78
C PRO A 771 0.31 24.97 -1.32
N LEU A 772 -0.77 24.19 -1.51
CA LEU A 772 -0.81 22.78 -1.13
C LEU A 772 0.20 21.97 -1.97
N PRO A 773 0.79 20.89 -1.43
CA PRO A 773 1.80 20.10 -2.14
C PRO A 773 1.23 19.19 -3.24
N LEU A 774 -0.04 18.77 -3.12
CA LEU A 774 -0.70 17.88 -4.08
C LEU A 774 -2.06 18.44 -4.52
N TYR A 775 -2.33 18.42 -5.83
CA TYR A 775 -3.65 18.73 -6.35
C TYR A 775 -4.62 17.61 -5.95
N VAL A 776 -5.67 17.94 -5.19
CA VAL A 776 -6.64 16.97 -4.68
C VAL A 776 -8.04 17.53 -4.86
N VAL A 777 -8.93 16.77 -5.48
CA VAL A 777 -10.37 17.04 -5.51
C VAL A 777 -11.16 15.86 -4.99
N VAL A 778 -12.35 16.12 -4.46
CA VAL A 778 -13.16 15.11 -3.78
C VAL A 778 -14.49 14.91 -4.50
N GLU A 779 -14.90 13.66 -4.69
CA GLU A 779 -16.24 13.34 -5.14
C GLU A 779 -17.24 13.53 -4.00
N LYS A 780 -17.68 14.76 -3.78
CA LYS A 780 -18.62 15.09 -2.71
C LYS A 780 -19.86 15.75 -3.27
N ILE A 781 -21.02 15.16 -2.96
CA ILE A 781 -22.32 15.69 -3.37
C ILE A 781 -22.81 16.69 -2.34
N LEU A 782 -23.02 17.94 -2.75
CA LEU A 782 -23.50 19.01 -1.89
C LEU A 782 -25.02 19.16 -2.02
N ALA A 783 -25.72 19.31 -0.90
CA ALA A 783 -27.08 19.82 -0.94
C ALA A 783 -27.08 21.31 -1.35
N ASP A 784 -28.23 21.79 -1.79
CA ASP A 784 -28.49 23.14 -2.33
C ASP A 784 -28.06 24.35 -1.46
N PHE A 785 -27.83 24.13 -0.17
CA PHE A 785 -27.46 25.12 0.86
C PHE A 785 -26.20 24.68 1.64
N GLU A 786 -25.60 23.57 1.25
CA GLU A 786 -24.43 22.98 1.90
C GLU A 786 -23.15 23.54 1.27
N HIS A 787 -22.14 23.77 2.11
CA HIS A 787 -20.81 24.17 1.66
C HIS A 787 -19.81 23.04 1.92
N LEU A 788 -18.80 22.92 1.05
CA LEU A 788 -17.68 22.02 1.31
C LEU A 788 -16.93 22.51 2.59
N PRO A 789 -16.59 21.63 3.54
CA PRO A 789 -15.87 22.04 4.75
C PRO A 789 -14.56 22.76 4.43
N ALA A 790 -14.43 24.01 4.90
CA ALA A 790 -13.32 24.90 4.53
C ALA A 790 -11.94 24.45 5.05
N ASP A 791 -11.88 23.53 6.00
CA ASP A 791 -10.65 22.99 6.57
C ASP A 791 -10.23 21.64 5.96
N TRP A 792 -10.92 21.18 4.91
CA TRP A 792 -10.41 20.10 4.08
C TRP A 792 -9.29 20.65 3.19
N LEU A 793 -8.09 20.07 3.29
CA LEU A 793 -6.93 20.49 2.52
C LEU A 793 -6.99 19.92 1.08
N VAL A 794 -7.98 20.40 0.32
CA VAL A 794 -8.32 20.01 -1.05
C VAL A 794 -8.53 21.26 -1.91
N HIS A 795 -8.68 21.07 -3.23
CA HIS A 795 -8.89 22.13 -4.21
C HIS A 795 -10.36 22.32 -4.60
N GLY A 796 -11.24 21.41 -4.16
CA GLY A 796 -12.70 21.50 -4.36
C GLY A 796 -13.32 20.14 -4.66
N THR A 797 -14.53 20.17 -5.22
CA THR A 797 -15.29 18.98 -5.63
C THR A 797 -14.93 18.54 -7.06
N THR A 798 -15.50 17.41 -7.49
CA THR A 798 -15.49 16.97 -8.89
C THR A 798 -16.44 17.76 -9.80
N GLY A 799 -17.30 18.63 -9.27
CA GLY A 799 -18.10 19.59 -10.04
C GLY A 799 -19.59 19.32 -10.22
N TYR A 800 -20.20 18.38 -9.47
CA TYR A 800 -21.67 18.18 -9.50
C TYR A 800 -22.46 19.43 -9.05
N ASP A 801 -21.92 20.18 -8.09
CA ASP A 801 -22.47 21.47 -7.66
C ASP A 801 -22.49 22.51 -8.80
N PHE A 802 -21.56 22.43 -9.75
CA PHE A 802 -21.58 23.27 -10.94
C PHE A 802 -22.57 22.76 -11.99
N SER A 803 -22.55 21.46 -12.29
CA SER A 803 -23.35 20.86 -13.36
C SER A 803 -24.86 21.04 -13.12
N VAL A 804 -25.31 20.94 -11.87
CA VAL A 804 -26.72 21.14 -11.47
C VAL A 804 -27.15 22.58 -11.68
N VAL A 805 -26.35 23.55 -11.23
CA VAL A 805 -26.68 24.98 -11.35
C VAL A 805 -26.62 25.42 -12.82
N LEU A 806 -25.66 24.92 -13.60
CA LEU A 806 -25.57 25.17 -15.03
C LEU A 806 -26.76 24.57 -15.78
N ASN A 807 -27.16 23.33 -15.48
CA ASN A 807 -28.32 22.70 -16.11
C ASN A 807 -29.61 23.48 -15.82
N GLY A 808 -29.79 23.92 -14.57
CA GLY A 808 -30.95 24.72 -14.16
C GLY A 808 -31.05 26.07 -14.88
N LEU A 809 -29.94 26.63 -15.36
CA LEU A 809 -29.93 27.87 -16.16
C LEU A 809 -30.70 27.72 -17.48
N PHE A 810 -30.72 26.51 -18.05
CA PHE A 810 -31.40 26.20 -19.31
C PHE A 810 -32.84 25.73 -19.12
N VAL A 811 -33.37 25.74 -17.89
CA VAL A 811 -34.76 25.39 -17.62
C VAL A 811 -35.58 26.66 -17.39
N ASP A 812 -36.69 26.81 -18.13
CA ASP A 812 -37.62 27.92 -17.94
C ASP A 812 -38.34 27.80 -16.60
N ALA A 813 -37.81 28.47 -15.58
CA ALA A 813 -38.34 28.50 -14.23
C ALA A 813 -39.82 28.96 -14.18
N THR A 814 -40.28 29.76 -15.15
CA THR A 814 -41.67 30.24 -15.18
C THR A 814 -42.67 29.14 -15.50
N ALA A 815 -42.23 28.06 -16.13
CA ALA A 815 -43.07 26.93 -16.52
C ALA A 815 -43.40 25.97 -15.37
N GLU A 816 -42.77 26.10 -14.20
CA GLU A 816 -42.87 25.16 -13.07
C GLU A 816 -44.32 24.77 -12.75
N LYS A 817 -45.20 25.76 -12.55
CA LYS A 817 -46.61 25.50 -12.17
C LYS A 817 -47.35 24.74 -13.27
N THR A 818 -47.09 25.11 -14.53
CA THR A 818 -47.73 24.47 -15.69
C THR A 818 -47.23 23.04 -15.87
N PHE A 819 -45.91 22.83 -15.78
CA PHE A 819 -45.29 21.51 -15.91
C PHE A 819 -45.72 20.56 -14.78
N THR A 820 -45.75 21.04 -13.54
CA THR A 820 -46.28 20.30 -12.38
C THR A 820 -47.71 19.83 -12.62
N ARG A 821 -48.58 20.71 -13.14
CA ARG A 821 -49.97 20.37 -13.47
C ARG A 821 -50.07 19.35 -14.60
N ILE A 822 -49.24 19.46 -15.65
CA ILE A 822 -49.20 18.49 -16.76
C ILE A 822 -48.82 17.11 -16.22
N TYR A 823 -47.73 17.04 -15.44
CA TYR A 823 -47.25 15.82 -14.82
C TYR A 823 -48.33 15.15 -13.96
N HIS A 824 -48.86 15.86 -12.94
CA HIS A 824 -49.89 15.33 -12.04
C HIS A 824 -51.17 14.89 -12.79
N ARG A 825 -51.60 15.66 -13.79
CA ARG A 825 -52.77 15.29 -14.61
C ARG A 825 -52.51 14.03 -15.44
N PHE A 826 -51.30 13.87 -15.97
CA PHE A 826 -50.94 12.70 -16.76
C PHE A 826 -50.93 11.45 -15.89
N ILE A 827 -50.21 11.46 -14.76
CA ILE A 827 -50.10 10.31 -13.85
C ILE A 827 -51.38 10.05 -13.03
N GLY A 828 -52.28 11.04 -12.93
CA GLY A 828 -53.59 10.90 -12.31
C GLY A 828 -53.63 11.15 -10.79
N HIS A 829 -52.53 11.63 -10.20
CA HIS A 829 -52.45 11.98 -8.78
C HIS A 829 -51.35 13.04 -8.55
N SER A 830 -51.37 13.70 -7.38
CA SER A 830 -50.31 14.61 -6.94
C SER A 830 -49.22 13.86 -6.19
N MET A 831 -47.97 14.31 -6.32
CA MET A 831 -46.83 13.71 -5.64
C MET A 831 -46.04 14.80 -4.89
N ASP A 832 -45.93 14.65 -3.58
CA ASP A 832 -45.10 15.51 -2.73
C ASP A 832 -43.67 14.95 -2.67
N PHE A 833 -42.69 15.74 -3.11
CA PHE A 833 -41.31 15.28 -3.21
C PHE A 833 -40.68 15.02 -1.83
N GLU A 834 -40.97 15.85 -0.83
CA GLU A 834 -40.38 15.69 0.51
C GLU A 834 -40.86 14.41 1.18
N LEU A 835 -42.16 14.12 1.09
CA LEU A 835 -42.75 12.90 1.58
C LEU A 835 -42.25 11.68 0.80
N LEU A 836 -42.11 11.80 -0.52
CA LEU A 836 -41.55 10.73 -1.35
C LEU A 836 -40.11 10.41 -0.93
N LEU A 837 -39.23 11.41 -0.86
CA LEU A 837 -37.83 11.22 -0.47
C LEU A 837 -37.71 10.58 0.92
N TYR A 838 -38.49 11.08 1.88
CA TYR A 838 -38.55 10.51 3.22
C TYR A 838 -38.94 9.01 3.19
N ASN A 839 -39.96 8.64 2.40
CA ASN A 839 -40.37 7.24 2.27
C ASN A 839 -39.34 6.38 1.53
N CYS A 840 -38.67 6.92 0.50
CA CYS A 840 -37.60 6.23 -0.20
C CYS A 840 -36.40 5.96 0.71
N LYS A 841 -35.98 6.92 1.53
CA LYS A 841 -34.94 6.70 2.55
C LYS A 841 -35.34 5.60 3.54
N LYS A 842 -36.58 5.62 4.05
CA LYS A 842 -37.09 4.53 4.92
C LYS A 842 -37.10 3.17 4.24
N LEU A 843 -37.48 3.13 2.95
CA LEU A 843 -37.46 1.90 2.17
C LEU A 843 -36.04 1.32 2.13
N ILE A 844 -35.04 2.13 1.78
CA ILE A 844 -33.64 1.71 1.73
C ILE A 844 -33.14 1.22 3.09
N ILE A 845 -33.39 1.99 4.15
CA ILE A 845 -33.00 1.61 5.52
C ILE A 845 -33.58 0.25 5.91
N LYS A 846 -34.85 -0.03 5.53
CA LYS A 846 -35.55 -1.27 5.91
C LYS A 846 -35.25 -2.46 5.01
N THR A 847 -34.69 -2.26 3.82
CA THR A 847 -34.54 -3.34 2.81
C THR A 847 -33.11 -3.62 2.43
N ALA A 848 -32.30 -2.60 2.15
CA ALA A 848 -30.93 -2.78 1.67
C ALA A 848 -29.87 -2.63 2.78
N MET A 849 -30.18 -1.83 3.81
CA MET A 849 -29.24 -1.37 4.82
C MET A 849 -29.65 -1.72 6.27
N ALA A 850 -30.49 -2.74 6.45
CA ALA A 850 -31.02 -3.09 7.78
C ALA A 850 -29.93 -3.67 8.70
N GLY A 851 -28.95 -4.40 8.16
CA GLY A 851 -27.81 -4.96 8.90
C GLY A 851 -26.95 -3.86 9.54
N GLU A 852 -26.55 -2.86 8.77
CA GLU A 852 -25.79 -1.72 9.28
C GLU A 852 -26.60 -0.88 10.30
N LEU A 853 -27.91 -0.72 10.09
CA LEU A 853 -28.80 -0.10 11.09
C LEU A 853 -28.79 -0.90 12.40
N ASN A 854 -28.85 -2.24 12.35
CA ASN A 854 -28.83 -3.07 13.55
C ASN A 854 -27.53 -2.88 14.34
N VAL A 855 -26.38 -2.77 13.66
CA VAL A 855 -25.10 -2.45 14.30
C VAL A 855 -25.15 -1.11 15.04
N LEU A 856 -25.68 -0.06 14.38
CA LEU A 856 -25.82 1.27 14.99
C LEU A 856 -26.80 1.28 16.16
N ALA A 857 -27.95 0.60 16.03
CA ALA A 857 -28.94 0.48 17.08
C ALA A 857 -28.37 -0.26 18.31
N ASP A 858 -27.56 -1.29 18.09
CA ASP A 858 -26.89 -2.04 19.15
C ASP A 858 -25.85 -1.19 19.89
N GLU A 859 -25.04 -0.43 19.16
CA GLU A 859 -24.07 0.50 19.77
C GLU A 859 -24.76 1.59 20.59
N LEU A 860 -25.84 2.16 20.04
CA LEU A 860 -26.63 3.16 20.74
C LEU A 860 -27.35 2.59 21.97
N HIS A 861 -27.86 1.35 21.89
CA HIS A 861 -28.47 0.69 23.04
C HIS A 861 -27.46 0.47 24.16
N ARG A 862 -26.24 0.02 23.84
CA ARG A 862 -25.15 -0.08 24.83
C ARG A 862 -24.85 1.28 25.47
N LEU A 863 -24.83 2.37 24.69
CA LEU A 863 -24.63 3.72 25.20
C LEU A 863 -25.76 4.12 26.16
N GLY A 864 -27.02 3.84 25.81
CA GLY A 864 -28.18 4.07 26.67
C GLY A 864 -28.11 3.30 27.99
N GLN A 865 -27.59 2.06 27.99
CA GLN A 865 -27.41 1.25 29.20
C GLN A 865 -26.35 1.82 30.17
N MET A 866 -25.42 2.66 29.70
CA MET A 866 -24.36 3.21 30.54
C MET A 866 -24.84 4.35 31.46
N ASN A 867 -26.04 4.89 31.24
CA ASN A 867 -26.62 5.95 32.07
C ASN A 867 -27.96 5.51 32.68
N ARG A 868 -28.10 5.70 34.00
CA ARG A 868 -29.28 5.29 34.79
C ARG A 868 -30.59 5.93 34.34
N PHE A 869 -30.55 7.08 33.67
CA PHE A 869 -31.73 7.80 33.17
C PHE A 869 -32.15 7.36 31.77
N THR A 870 -31.27 6.69 31.03
CA THR A 870 -31.51 6.26 29.64
C THR A 870 -31.53 4.74 29.47
N ARG A 871 -31.25 3.98 30.54
CA ARG A 871 -31.18 2.50 30.52
C ARG A 871 -32.50 1.81 30.17
N ASP A 872 -33.63 2.48 30.32
CA ASP A 872 -34.95 1.92 29.99
C ASP A 872 -35.31 2.12 28.50
N TYR A 873 -34.46 2.82 27.72
CA TYR A 873 -34.61 2.91 26.27
C TYR A 873 -34.34 1.55 25.61
N THR A 874 -35.41 0.93 25.13
CA THR A 874 -35.35 -0.38 24.47
C THR A 874 -34.68 -0.29 23.11
N LEU A 875 -34.06 -1.38 22.67
CA LEU A 875 -33.44 -1.49 21.34
C LEU A 875 -34.42 -1.13 20.21
N ASN A 876 -35.67 -1.59 20.31
CA ASN A 876 -36.69 -1.33 19.29
C ASN A 876 -37.02 0.17 19.19
N HIS A 877 -37.22 0.86 20.33
CA HIS A 877 -37.50 2.30 20.32
C HIS A 877 -36.32 3.12 19.79
N LEU A 878 -35.09 2.77 20.18
CA LEU A 878 -33.87 3.41 19.67
C LEU A 878 -33.72 3.20 18.16
N ARG A 879 -33.97 1.98 17.67
CA ARG A 879 -33.92 1.65 16.24
C ARG A 879 -34.95 2.44 15.43
N GLU A 880 -36.21 2.47 15.84
CA GLU A 880 -37.22 3.27 15.12
C GLU A 880 -36.89 4.76 15.15
N THR A 881 -36.43 5.28 16.30
CA THR A 881 -35.99 6.69 16.42
C THR A 881 -34.83 7.01 15.47
N LEU A 882 -33.87 6.09 15.31
CA LEU A 882 -32.78 6.23 14.32
C LEU A 882 -33.33 6.29 12.89
N ILE A 883 -34.24 5.38 12.52
CA ILE A 883 -34.85 5.36 11.19
C ILE A 883 -35.50 6.71 10.88
N GLU A 884 -36.25 7.26 11.83
CA GLU A 884 -36.95 8.55 11.67
C GLU A 884 -35.99 9.72 11.48
N ILE A 885 -34.98 9.83 12.35
CA ILE A 885 -34.01 10.93 12.29
C ILE A 885 -33.18 10.83 11.01
N ILE A 886 -32.65 9.65 10.67
CA ILE A 886 -31.85 9.42 9.45
C ILE A 886 -32.66 9.78 8.19
N SER A 887 -33.94 9.40 8.15
CA SER A 887 -34.82 9.73 7.01
C SER A 887 -35.10 11.23 6.87
N CYS A 888 -34.90 12.01 7.94
CA CYS A 888 -35.06 13.46 7.96
C CYS A 888 -33.76 14.25 7.78
N PHE A 889 -32.60 13.61 7.63
CA PHE A 889 -31.35 14.32 7.38
C PHE A 889 -31.41 15.13 6.07
N PRO A 890 -31.04 16.43 6.09
CA PRO A 890 -31.16 17.30 4.93
C PRO A 890 -29.93 17.27 4.00
N VAL A 891 -28.81 16.71 4.47
CA VAL A 891 -27.53 16.55 3.75
C VAL A 891 -27.12 15.08 3.69
N TYR A 892 -26.08 14.74 2.90
CA TYR A 892 -25.55 13.37 2.83
C TYR A 892 -25.03 12.90 4.19
N ARG A 893 -24.22 13.72 4.86
CA ARG A 893 -23.72 13.44 6.20
C ARG A 893 -23.24 14.71 6.89
N THR A 894 -23.03 14.61 8.20
CA THR A 894 -22.30 15.60 9.00
C THR A 894 -20.81 15.23 9.12
N TYR A 895 -20.01 16.17 9.63
CA TYR A 895 -18.57 16.02 9.87
C TYR A 895 -18.17 16.34 11.32
N ILE A 896 -18.98 15.87 12.27
CA ILE A 896 -18.75 16.00 13.71
C ILE A 896 -17.60 15.09 14.13
N THR A 897 -16.60 15.69 14.77
CA THR A 897 -15.46 14.99 15.39
C THR A 897 -15.41 15.29 16.89
N GLY A 898 -14.62 14.52 17.65
CA GLY A 898 -14.54 14.69 19.10
C GLY A 898 -13.96 16.04 19.56
N ASP A 899 -13.25 16.74 18.67
CA ASP A 899 -12.63 18.03 18.88
C ASP A 899 -13.42 19.20 18.25
N ARG A 900 -14.39 18.93 17.36
CA ARG A 900 -15.04 19.98 16.57
C ARG A 900 -16.45 19.62 16.11
N ILE A 901 -17.35 20.59 16.26
CA ILE A 901 -18.72 20.59 15.72
C ILE A 901 -18.92 21.92 15.01
N SER A 902 -19.13 21.90 13.68
CA SER A 902 -19.43 23.12 12.95
C SER A 902 -20.84 23.62 13.28
N GLN A 903 -21.09 24.92 13.08
CA GLN A 903 -22.45 25.46 13.25
C GLN A 903 -23.43 24.84 12.25
N ASP A 904 -22.97 24.56 11.03
CA ASP A 904 -23.78 23.91 10.00
C ASP A 904 -24.16 22.48 10.39
N ASP A 905 -23.21 21.67 10.88
CA ASP A 905 -23.49 20.31 11.35
C ASP A 905 -24.50 20.30 12.50
N ARG A 906 -24.35 21.24 13.45
CA ARG A 906 -25.33 21.41 14.54
C ARG A 906 -26.72 21.70 13.99
N ASN A 907 -26.83 22.66 13.07
CA ASN A 907 -28.09 23.03 12.45
C ASN A 907 -28.74 21.85 11.70
N TYR A 908 -27.94 21.02 11.03
CA TYR A 908 -28.43 19.83 10.31
C TYR A 908 -28.96 18.75 11.26
N VAL A 909 -28.26 18.50 12.37
CA VAL A 909 -28.74 17.56 13.41
C VAL A 909 -30.04 18.06 14.03
N GLU A 910 -30.10 19.32 14.44
CA GLU A 910 -31.28 19.93 15.04
C GLU A 910 -32.47 19.94 14.07
N TRP A 911 -32.23 20.22 12.78
CA TRP A 911 -33.24 20.10 11.72
C TRP A 911 -33.79 18.67 11.67
N ALA A 912 -32.92 17.68 11.52
CA ALA A 912 -33.33 16.28 11.35
C ALA A 912 -34.15 15.78 12.54
N VAL A 913 -33.70 16.08 13.76
CA VAL A 913 -34.38 15.72 15.01
C VAL A 913 -35.73 16.43 15.13
N SER A 914 -35.78 17.74 14.89
CA SER A 914 -37.03 18.52 14.97
C SER A 914 -38.08 18.05 13.96
N LYS A 915 -37.67 17.79 12.72
CA LYS A 915 -38.55 17.23 11.69
C LYS A 915 -39.07 15.85 12.08
N ALA A 916 -38.20 14.97 12.58
CA ALA A 916 -38.60 13.64 13.04
C ALA A 916 -39.63 13.70 14.19
N LYS A 917 -39.36 14.54 15.22
CA LYS A 917 -40.30 14.79 16.33
C LYS A 917 -41.68 15.25 15.84
N SER A 918 -41.71 16.18 14.88
CA SER A 918 -42.96 16.74 14.37
C SER A 918 -43.82 15.74 13.59
N ARG A 919 -43.21 14.78 12.88
CA ARG A 919 -43.90 13.81 12.02
C ARG A 919 -44.59 12.70 12.80
N GLN A 920 -43.96 12.22 13.88
CA GLN A 920 -44.41 11.05 14.64
C GLN A 920 -45.40 11.38 15.77
N GLN A 921 -45.72 12.67 16.04
CA GLN A 921 -46.37 13.06 17.31
C GLN A 921 -45.73 12.32 18.50
N ALA A 922 -44.39 12.34 18.55
CA ALA A 922 -43.58 11.40 19.33
C ALA A 922 -44.15 11.12 20.73
N GLU A 923 -44.52 9.87 20.99
CA GLU A 923 -45.10 9.43 22.28
C GLU A 923 -44.13 9.65 23.45
N ASP A 924 -42.81 9.61 23.19
CA ASP A 924 -41.74 9.94 24.13
C ASP A 924 -40.74 10.94 23.51
N PRO A 925 -40.90 12.25 23.73
CA PRO A 925 -39.96 13.26 23.22
C PRO A 925 -38.53 13.12 23.78
N ALA A 926 -38.36 12.49 24.95
CA ALA A 926 -37.07 12.44 25.64
C ALA A 926 -36.05 11.57 24.91
N ILE A 927 -36.49 10.52 24.20
CA ILE A 927 -35.58 9.66 23.41
C ILE A 927 -34.94 10.44 22.24
N TYR A 928 -35.66 11.39 21.65
CA TYR A 928 -35.15 12.26 20.59
C TYR A 928 -34.18 13.30 21.15
N ASP A 929 -34.44 13.83 22.36
CA ASP A 929 -33.50 14.71 23.06
C ASP A 929 -32.19 13.99 23.40
N PHE A 930 -32.29 12.75 23.87
CA PHE A 930 -31.12 11.88 24.09
C PHE A 930 -30.33 11.63 22.80
N MET A 931 -31.02 11.38 21.68
CA MET A 931 -30.35 11.22 20.39
C MET A 931 -29.64 12.52 19.98
N GLN A 932 -30.32 13.67 20.06
CA GLN A 932 -29.72 14.96 19.72
C GLN A 932 -28.46 15.22 20.55
N ALA A 933 -28.53 15.03 21.87
CA ALA A 933 -27.38 15.18 22.76
C ALA A 933 -26.26 14.19 22.40
N THR A 934 -26.59 12.96 22.00
CA THR A 934 -25.60 11.96 21.56
C THR A 934 -24.92 12.38 20.26
N LEU A 935 -25.70 12.82 19.26
CA LEU A 935 -25.20 13.26 17.95
C LEU A 935 -24.32 14.50 18.05
N LEU A 936 -24.64 15.40 18.98
CA LEU A 936 -23.86 16.61 19.26
C LEU A 936 -22.76 16.38 20.31
N LEU A 937 -22.56 15.15 20.79
CA LEU A 937 -21.58 14.81 21.84
C LEU A 937 -21.77 15.60 23.16
N GLU A 938 -22.99 16.07 23.43
CA GLU A 938 -23.40 16.89 24.58
C GLU A 938 -23.94 16.04 25.76
N ILE A 939 -23.77 14.73 25.72
CA ILE A 939 -24.19 13.85 26.82
C ILE A 939 -23.39 14.11 28.11
N GLU A 940 -24.10 14.21 29.24
CA GLU A 940 -23.47 14.43 30.55
C GLU A 940 -22.52 13.28 30.91
N ALA A 941 -21.22 13.58 30.97
CA ALA A 941 -20.23 12.62 31.43
C ALA A 941 -20.27 12.55 32.97
N GLY A 942 -20.64 11.39 33.52
CA GLY A 942 -20.17 11.03 34.87
C GLY A 942 -18.63 11.01 34.91
N LYS A 943 -18.01 10.93 36.10
CA LYS A 943 -16.54 10.89 36.24
C LYS A 943 -15.91 9.74 35.42
N GLY A 944 -15.54 10.00 34.16
CA GLY A 944 -14.89 9.04 33.26
C GLY A 944 -15.08 9.34 31.75
N ASN A 945 -14.02 9.17 30.97
CA ASN A 945 -14.00 9.46 29.52
C ASN A 945 -14.67 8.38 28.64
N VAL A 946 -15.20 7.30 29.23
CA VAL A 946 -15.69 6.12 28.47
C VAL A 946 -16.97 6.43 27.70
N LEU A 947 -17.96 7.08 28.34
CA LEU A 947 -19.25 7.39 27.71
C LEU A 947 -19.08 8.29 26.48
N GLN A 948 -18.28 9.36 26.62
CA GLN A 948 -17.96 10.29 25.54
C GLN A 948 -17.19 9.62 24.39
N ASN A 949 -16.22 8.75 24.69
CA ASN A 949 -15.51 7.99 23.65
C ASN A 949 -16.43 7.01 22.90
N THR A 950 -17.39 6.38 23.58
CA THR A 950 -18.39 5.51 22.95
C THR A 950 -19.35 6.32 22.07
N ALA A 951 -19.80 7.49 22.54
CA ALA A 951 -20.63 8.40 21.75
C ALA A 951 -19.92 8.88 20.50
N LYS A 952 -18.64 9.29 20.62
CA LYS A 952 -17.80 9.67 19.49
C LYS A 952 -17.73 8.53 18.46
N LYS A 953 -17.47 7.30 18.89
CA LYS A 953 -17.41 6.15 17.98
C LYS A 953 -18.72 5.93 17.23
N PHE A 954 -19.84 6.01 17.95
CA PHE A 954 -21.17 5.88 17.39
C PHE A 954 -21.46 6.98 16.35
N VAL A 955 -21.22 8.26 16.69
CA VAL A 955 -21.45 9.40 15.78
C VAL A 955 -20.60 9.26 14.52
N MET A 956 -19.31 8.96 14.66
CA MET A 956 -18.41 8.79 13.52
C MET A 956 -18.86 7.66 12.59
N LYS A 957 -19.37 6.54 13.13
CA LYS A 957 -19.94 5.44 12.32
C LYS A 957 -21.27 5.81 11.68
N LEU A 958 -22.17 6.48 12.40
CA LEU A 958 -23.45 6.93 11.85
C LEU A 958 -23.24 7.83 10.63
N GLN A 959 -22.23 8.70 10.66
CA GLN A 959 -21.91 9.58 9.54
C GLN A 959 -21.46 8.83 8.27
N GLN A 960 -20.90 7.63 8.40
CA GLN A 960 -20.59 6.75 7.25
C GLN A 960 -21.85 6.06 6.69
N TYR A 961 -22.96 6.08 7.42
CA TYR A 961 -24.21 5.41 7.06
C TYR A 961 -25.24 6.34 6.41
N THR A 962 -25.33 7.61 6.85
CA THR A 962 -26.32 8.55 6.31
C THR A 962 -26.11 8.87 4.83
N GLY A 963 -24.85 8.92 4.38
CA GLY A 963 -24.50 9.19 2.98
C GLY A 963 -25.07 8.14 2.02
N PRO A 964 -24.76 6.85 2.21
CA PRO A 964 -25.40 5.74 1.49
C PRO A 964 -26.93 5.79 1.47
N VAL A 965 -27.57 6.07 2.61
CA VAL A 965 -29.04 6.18 2.69
C VAL A 965 -29.56 7.32 1.81
N MET A 966 -28.86 8.47 1.81
CA MET A 966 -29.20 9.58 0.92
C MET A 966 -29.03 9.17 -0.55
N ALA A 967 -27.87 8.62 -0.93
CA ALA A 967 -27.58 8.24 -2.32
C ALA A 967 -28.61 7.23 -2.85
N LYS A 968 -28.81 6.10 -2.16
CA LYS A 968 -29.75 5.06 -2.59
C LYS A 968 -31.21 5.52 -2.53
N GLY A 969 -31.56 6.35 -1.53
CA GLY A 969 -32.92 6.85 -1.34
C GLY A 969 -33.31 7.96 -2.33
N LEU A 970 -32.40 8.89 -2.60
CA LEU A 970 -32.61 10.02 -3.50
C LEU A 970 -32.27 9.63 -4.94
N GLU A 971 -31.01 9.29 -5.20
CA GLU A 971 -30.48 9.16 -6.55
C GLU A 971 -30.93 7.87 -7.26
N ASP A 972 -30.95 6.75 -6.54
CA ASP A 972 -31.27 5.45 -7.12
C ASP A 972 -32.74 5.03 -6.93
N THR A 973 -33.52 5.84 -6.22
CA THR A 973 -34.95 5.55 -5.98
C THR A 973 -35.83 6.75 -6.32
N CYS A 974 -35.70 7.86 -5.59
CA CYS A 974 -36.59 9.02 -5.75
C CYS A 974 -36.53 9.62 -7.16
N PHE A 975 -35.34 9.73 -7.75
CA PHE A 975 -35.12 10.23 -9.12
C PHE A 975 -35.74 9.37 -10.23
N TYR A 976 -36.07 8.11 -9.94
CA TYR A 976 -36.76 7.22 -10.88
C TYR A 976 -38.28 7.21 -10.67
N ILE A 977 -38.78 7.86 -9.62
CA ILE A 977 -40.20 7.96 -9.29
C ILE A 977 -40.73 9.37 -9.60
N TYR A 978 -40.00 10.43 -9.21
CA TYR A 978 -40.45 11.81 -9.40
C TYR A 978 -40.13 12.32 -10.81
N ASN A 979 -40.94 11.93 -11.79
CA ASN A 979 -40.58 12.11 -13.21
C ASN A 979 -41.05 13.45 -13.81
N ARG A 980 -41.26 14.50 -13.00
CA ARG A 980 -41.80 15.80 -13.43
C ARG A 980 -41.04 16.37 -14.63
N LEU A 981 -39.72 16.47 -14.52
CA LEU A 981 -38.79 16.86 -15.59
C LEU A 981 -37.47 16.12 -15.35
N LEU A 982 -37.16 15.11 -16.17
CA LEU A 982 -36.08 14.15 -15.90
C LEU A 982 -34.67 14.75 -15.97
N SER A 983 -34.48 15.89 -16.63
CA SER A 983 -33.18 16.58 -16.65
C SER A 983 -32.79 17.19 -15.31
N LEU A 984 -33.74 17.33 -14.37
CA LEU A 984 -33.46 17.76 -12.99
C LEU A 984 -33.11 16.60 -12.06
N ASN A 985 -33.39 15.36 -12.48
CA ASN A 985 -33.14 14.14 -11.73
C ASN A 985 -31.73 13.64 -12.02
N GLU A 986 -30.75 14.36 -11.50
CA GLU A 986 -29.32 14.15 -11.75
C GLU A 986 -28.54 14.13 -10.43
N VAL A 987 -27.37 13.48 -10.39
CA VAL A 987 -26.51 13.43 -9.21
C VAL A 987 -26.20 14.86 -8.72
N GLY A 988 -26.44 15.12 -7.43
CA GLY A 988 -26.39 16.46 -6.82
C GLY A 988 -27.61 17.35 -7.06
N GLY A 989 -28.57 16.93 -7.88
CA GLY A 989 -29.77 17.69 -8.19
C GLY A 989 -30.82 17.67 -7.08
N ASP A 990 -31.62 18.74 -6.99
CA ASP A 990 -32.81 18.80 -6.16
C ASP A 990 -34.04 19.13 -7.05
N PRO A 991 -34.88 18.13 -7.40
CA PRO A 991 -36.05 18.34 -8.22
C PRO A 991 -37.08 19.33 -7.66
N ARG A 992 -36.96 19.78 -6.40
CA ARG A 992 -37.75 20.88 -5.84
C ARG A 992 -37.40 22.22 -6.50
N ARG A 993 -36.15 22.42 -6.90
CA ARG A 993 -35.71 23.58 -7.68
C ARG A 993 -35.93 23.33 -9.17
N PHE A 994 -36.95 23.97 -9.75
CA PHE A 994 -37.30 23.74 -11.16
C PHE A 994 -36.32 24.37 -12.16
N GLY A 995 -35.73 25.52 -11.85
CA GLY A 995 -34.76 26.21 -12.72
C GLY A 995 -33.96 27.25 -11.93
N VAL A 996 -32.92 27.80 -12.57
CA VAL A 996 -31.96 28.74 -11.95
C VAL A 996 -31.93 30.04 -12.74
N SER A 997 -32.01 31.17 -12.05
CA SER A 997 -31.89 32.48 -12.69
C SER A 997 -30.43 32.81 -13.04
N VAL A 998 -30.22 33.65 -14.06
CA VAL A 998 -28.90 34.17 -14.44
C VAL A 998 -28.17 34.82 -13.25
N ALA A 999 -28.89 35.57 -12.40
CA ALA A 999 -28.33 36.20 -11.21
C ALA A 999 -27.84 35.16 -10.17
N ALA A 1000 -28.60 34.09 -9.96
CA ALA A 1000 -28.21 33.00 -9.06
C ALA A 1000 -27.01 32.22 -9.60
N PHE A 1001 -26.96 31.94 -10.91
CA PHE A 1001 -25.79 31.32 -11.56
C PHE A 1001 -24.51 32.16 -11.38
N HIS A 1002 -24.59 33.48 -11.63
CA HIS A 1002 -23.44 34.36 -11.41
C HIS A 1002 -23.04 34.48 -9.93
N HIS A 1003 -23.99 34.39 -9.00
CA HIS A 1003 -23.67 34.36 -7.57
C HIS A 1003 -22.89 33.09 -7.21
N ALA A 1004 -23.37 31.92 -7.62
CA ALA A 1004 -22.67 30.64 -7.39
C ALA A 1004 -21.25 30.64 -7.98
N ASN A 1005 -21.05 31.23 -9.17
CA ASN A 1005 -19.71 31.35 -9.76
C ASN A 1005 -18.79 32.31 -8.99
N ARG A 1006 -19.32 33.40 -8.42
CA ARG A 1006 -18.51 34.29 -7.57
C ARG A 1006 -18.09 33.60 -6.28
N GLU A 1007 -18.98 32.84 -5.65
CA GLU A 1007 -18.65 32.05 -4.45
C GLU A 1007 -17.58 31.01 -4.76
N ARG A 1008 -17.75 30.24 -5.84
CA ARG A 1008 -16.73 29.27 -6.28
C ARG A 1008 -15.37 29.92 -6.52
N ASN A 1009 -15.32 31.06 -7.21
CA ASN A 1009 -14.07 31.78 -7.42
C ASN A 1009 -13.42 32.31 -6.12
N SER A 1010 -14.22 32.55 -5.09
CA SER A 1010 -13.73 33.10 -3.81
C SER A 1010 -13.22 32.02 -2.86
N TYR A 1011 -13.85 30.84 -2.86
CA TYR A 1011 -13.57 29.76 -1.91
C TYR A 1011 -12.87 28.55 -2.54
N TRP A 1012 -13.20 28.21 -3.78
CA TRP A 1012 -12.75 26.99 -4.47
C TRP A 1012 -12.41 27.26 -5.95
N PRO A 1013 -11.47 28.19 -6.25
CA PRO A 1013 -11.16 28.61 -7.63
C PRO A 1013 -10.53 27.51 -8.48
N HIS A 1014 -10.11 26.40 -7.87
CA HIS A 1014 -9.43 25.28 -8.51
C HIS A 1014 -10.23 23.97 -8.46
N ALA A 1015 -11.53 24.05 -8.10
CA ALA A 1015 -12.46 22.93 -8.18
C ALA A 1015 -12.67 22.50 -9.64
N MET A 1016 -12.99 21.22 -9.86
CA MET A 1016 -13.39 20.79 -11.20
C MET A 1016 -14.76 21.36 -11.56
N LEU A 1017 -14.93 21.69 -12.84
CA LEU A 1017 -16.23 21.98 -13.44
C LEU A 1017 -16.54 20.84 -14.40
N ASN A 1018 -17.71 20.21 -14.24
CA ASN A 1018 -18.14 19.14 -15.12
C ASN A 1018 -19.55 19.40 -15.66
N THR A 1019 -19.87 18.70 -16.74
CA THR A 1019 -21.20 18.65 -17.34
C THR A 1019 -21.68 17.21 -17.48
N SER A 1020 -20.78 16.25 -17.70
CA SER A 1020 -21.09 14.82 -17.66
C SER A 1020 -20.00 14.05 -16.94
N THR A 1021 -20.38 12.98 -16.25
CA THR A 1021 -19.48 12.06 -15.57
C THR A 1021 -19.88 10.62 -15.89
N HIS A 1022 -19.14 9.65 -15.35
CA HIS A 1022 -19.50 8.23 -15.47
C HIS A 1022 -20.69 7.83 -14.58
N ASP A 1023 -21.04 8.63 -13.55
CA ASP A 1023 -22.18 8.34 -12.65
C ASP A 1023 -23.40 9.23 -12.92
N SER A 1024 -23.27 10.22 -13.81
CA SER A 1024 -24.41 11.03 -14.22
C SER A 1024 -25.51 10.13 -14.77
N LYS A 1025 -26.74 10.28 -14.25
CA LYS A 1025 -27.91 9.50 -14.67
C LYS A 1025 -28.20 9.71 -16.16
N ARG A 1026 -27.86 10.89 -16.70
CA ARG A 1026 -27.97 11.27 -18.13
C ARG A 1026 -26.74 12.06 -18.57
N SER A 1027 -26.41 12.08 -19.86
CA SER A 1027 -25.37 12.99 -20.37
C SER A 1027 -25.90 14.43 -20.51
N GLU A 1028 -25.00 15.40 -20.60
CA GLU A 1028 -25.31 16.82 -20.78
C GLU A 1028 -26.21 17.12 -21.98
N ASP A 1029 -25.93 16.52 -23.14
CA ASP A 1029 -26.74 16.72 -24.36
C ASP A 1029 -28.15 16.17 -24.21
N LEU A 1030 -28.29 15.03 -23.54
CA LEU A 1030 -29.58 14.40 -23.29
C LEU A 1030 -30.41 15.29 -22.35
N ARG A 1031 -29.79 15.83 -21.29
CA ARG A 1031 -30.46 16.78 -20.39
C ARG A 1031 -30.80 18.09 -21.10
N ALA A 1032 -29.90 18.64 -21.90
CA ALA A 1032 -30.13 19.88 -22.65
C ALA A 1032 -31.37 19.79 -23.55
N ARG A 1033 -31.58 18.66 -24.23
CA ARG A 1033 -32.79 18.42 -25.04
C ARG A 1033 -34.06 18.31 -24.21
N ILE A 1034 -33.99 17.65 -23.04
CA ILE A 1034 -35.14 17.56 -22.13
C ILE A 1034 -35.48 18.93 -21.54
N ASN A 1035 -34.49 19.78 -21.25
CA ASN A 1035 -34.71 21.14 -20.72
C ASN A 1035 -35.63 21.97 -21.61
N VAL A 1036 -35.52 21.85 -22.94
CA VAL A 1036 -36.35 22.55 -23.93
C VAL A 1036 -37.85 22.26 -23.75
N LEU A 1037 -38.22 21.11 -23.17
CA LEU A 1037 -39.64 20.82 -22.89
C LEU A 1037 -40.26 21.86 -21.94
N SER A 1038 -39.46 22.45 -21.04
CA SER A 1038 -39.91 23.52 -20.14
C SER A 1038 -40.33 24.80 -20.88
N GLU A 1039 -39.76 25.07 -22.06
CA GLU A 1039 -40.10 26.24 -22.89
C GLU A 1039 -41.39 26.01 -23.72
N MET A 1040 -41.78 24.74 -23.93
CA MET A 1040 -42.94 24.36 -24.77
C MET A 1040 -43.94 23.43 -24.06
N PRO A 1041 -44.42 23.76 -22.85
CA PRO A 1041 -45.26 22.87 -22.06
C PRO A 1041 -46.58 22.50 -22.75
N GLY A 1042 -47.14 23.40 -23.56
CA GLY A 1042 -48.36 23.15 -24.33
C GLY A 1042 -48.18 22.09 -25.42
N GLU A 1043 -47.07 22.13 -26.15
CA GLU A 1043 -46.76 21.13 -27.18
C GLU A 1043 -46.39 19.79 -26.55
N TRP A 1044 -45.64 19.81 -25.44
CA TRP A 1044 -45.37 18.61 -24.63
C TRP A 1044 -46.66 17.92 -24.19
N GLN A 1045 -47.63 18.66 -23.66
CA GLN A 1045 -48.92 18.11 -23.24
C GLN A 1045 -49.69 17.46 -24.40
N LYS A 1046 -49.69 18.08 -25.58
CA LYS A 1046 -50.34 17.53 -26.79
C LYS A 1046 -49.65 16.25 -27.25
N ALA A 1047 -48.31 16.25 -27.25
CA ALA A 1047 -47.50 15.09 -27.63
C ALA A 1047 -47.76 13.90 -26.71
N LEU A 1048 -47.76 14.12 -25.40
CA LEU A 1048 -48.10 13.10 -24.40
C LEU A 1048 -49.47 12.46 -24.65
N ALA A 1049 -50.51 13.28 -24.88
CA ALA A 1049 -51.85 12.77 -25.14
C ALA A 1049 -51.90 11.93 -26.43
N ARG A 1050 -51.25 12.40 -27.49
CA ARG A 1050 -51.17 11.70 -28.78
C ARG A 1050 -50.44 10.36 -28.64
N TRP A 1051 -49.23 10.36 -28.09
CA TRP A 1051 -48.42 9.14 -27.96
C TRP A 1051 -49.05 8.14 -27.00
N SER A 1052 -49.61 8.61 -25.88
CA SER A 1052 -50.33 7.76 -24.94
C SER A 1052 -51.55 7.07 -25.57
N HIS A 1053 -52.27 7.78 -26.44
CA HIS A 1053 -53.36 7.20 -27.22
C HIS A 1053 -52.86 6.14 -28.22
N CYS A 1054 -51.83 6.46 -29.02
CA CYS A 1054 -51.24 5.53 -29.99
C CYS A 1054 -50.70 4.27 -29.33
N ASN A 1055 -50.08 4.40 -28.15
CA ASN A 1055 -49.42 3.29 -27.46
C ASN A 1055 -50.35 2.51 -26.51
N ARG A 1056 -51.64 2.87 -26.43
CA ARG A 1056 -52.60 2.22 -25.52
C ARG A 1056 -52.70 0.70 -25.76
N GLY A 1057 -52.60 0.27 -27.01
CA GLY A 1057 -52.68 -1.15 -27.40
C GLY A 1057 -51.52 -2.01 -26.91
N PHE A 1058 -50.37 -1.42 -26.56
CA PHE A 1058 -49.19 -2.13 -26.07
C PHE A 1058 -49.16 -2.29 -24.55
N ARG A 1059 -50.14 -1.73 -23.82
CA ARG A 1059 -50.21 -1.87 -22.36
C ARG A 1059 -50.78 -3.21 -21.97
N THR A 1060 -50.12 -3.90 -21.05
CA THR A 1060 -50.58 -5.17 -20.49
C THR A 1060 -51.06 -4.95 -19.06
N LYS A 1061 -51.93 -5.85 -18.58
CA LYS A 1061 -52.36 -5.83 -17.17
C LYS A 1061 -51.52 -6.83 -16.40
N VAL A 1062 -50.82 -6.36 -15.38
CA VAL A 1062 -50.09 -7.19 -14.41
C VAL A 1062 -50.77 -7.09 -13.04
N GLY A 1063 -50.36 -7.91 -12.07
CA GLY A 1063 -51.01 -8.00 -10.75
C GLY A 1063 -51.17 -6.67 -10.01
N HIS A 1064 -50.27 -5.71 -10.24
CA HIS A 1064 -50.26 -4.39 -9.60
C HIS A 1064 -50.86 -3.25 -10.44
N GLY A 1065 -51.43 -3.54 -11.63
CA GLY A 1065 -52.05 -2.54 -12.50
C GLY A 1065 -51.62 -2.63 -13.98
N PRO A 1066 -51.92 -1.62 -14.81
CA PRO A 1066 -51.42 -1.55 -16.17
C PRO A 1066 -49.90 -1.32 -16.20
N ALA A 1067 -49.18 -2.07 -17.03
CA ALA A 1067 -47.76 -1.93 -17.30
C ALA A 1067 -47.53 -1.58 -18.78
N PRO A 1068 -46.67 -0.59 -19.11
CA PRO A 1068 -46.05 0.36 -18.16
C PRO A 1068 -47.10 1.22 -17.45
N SER A 1069 -46.79 1.67 -16.23
CA SER A 1069 -47.63 2.65 -15.53
C SER A 1069 -47.60 3.98 -16.29
N LYS A 1070 -48.55 4.88 -16.01
CA LYS A 1070 -48.50 6.22 -16.61
C LYS A 1070 -47.25 7.01 -16.20
N ASN A 1071 -46.70 6.74 -15.02
CA ASN A 1071 -45.48 7.41 -14.59
C ASN A 1071 -44.26 6.91 -15.37
N ASP A 1072 -44.18 5.59 -15.59
CA ASP A 1072 -43.12 4.98 -16.41
C ASP A 1072 -43.21 5.46 -17.86
N GLU A 1073 -44.42 5.57 -18.40
CA GLU A 1073 -44.67 6.09 -19.74
C GLU A 1073 -44.24 7.55 -19.87
N TYR A 1074 -44.54 8.40 -18.88
CA TYR A 1074 -44.12 9.80 -18.87
C TYR A 1074 -42.59 9.94 -18.84
N ALA A 1075 -41.91 9.08 -18.07
CA ALA A 1075 -40.45 9.02 -18.02
C ALA A 1075 -39.87 8.52 -19.35
N LEU A 1076 -40.45 7.45 -19.92
CA LEU A 1076 -40.02 6.88 -21.20
C LEU A 1076 -40.06 7.93 -22.30
N TYR A 1077 -41.16 8.68 -22.45
CA TYR A 1077 -41.28 9.69 -23.50
C TYR A 1077 -40.22 10.80 -23.39
N GLN A 1078 -39.88 11.26 -22.18
CA GLN A 1078 -38.81 12.23 -21.99
C GLN A 1078 -37.44 11.67 -22.38
N ASN A 1079 -37.12 10.44 -21.98
CA ASN A 1079 -35.86 9.80 -22.37
C ASN A 1079 -35.77 9.59 -23.89
N LEU A 1080 -36.86 9.19 -24.54
CA LEU A 1080 -36.91 9.03 -26.01
C LEU A 1080 -36.65 10.37 -26.72
N VAL A 1081 -37.22 11.47 -26.23
CA VAL A 1081 -36.94 12.82 -26.76
C VAL A 1081 -35.47 13.19 -26.57
N GLY A 1082 -34.90 12.90 -25.39
CA GLY A 1082 -33.50 13.22 -25.09
C GLY A 1082 -32.52 12.51 -26.01
N VAL A 1083 -32.69 11.20 -26.23
CA VAL A 1083 -31.71 10.38 -26.97
C VAL A 1083 -31.91 10.41 -28.50
N TRP A 1084 -33.06 10.84 -29.02
CA TRP A 1084 -33.37 10.77 -30.45
C TRP A 1084 -32.50 11.70 -31.32
N PRO A 1085 -31.93 11.26 -32.46
CA PRO A 1085 -32.05 9.93 -33.06
C PRO A 1085 -31.15 8.89 -32.39
N PHE A 1086 -31.61 7.64 -32.35
CA PHE A 1086 -30.89 6.52 -31.73
C PHE A 1086 -29.64 6.08 -32.50
N GLU A 1087 -29.57 6.40 -33.79
CA GLU A 1087 -28.47 6.01 -34.67
C GLU A 1087 -27.38 7.08 -34.71
N ARG A 1088 -26.14 6.65 -34.96
CA ARG A 1088 -25.00 7.54 -35.11
C ARG A 1088 -25.24 8.49 -36.28
N MET A 1089 -25.35 9.78 -36.00
CA MET A 1089 -25.56 10.78 -37.05
C MET A 1089 -24.28 11.03 -37.85
N ASP A 1090 -24.20 10.47 -39.04
CA ASP A 1090 -23.24 10.87 -40.06
C ASP A 1090 -23.57 12.27 -40.64
N ARG A 1091 -22.75 12.73 -41.57
CA ARG A 1091 -22.87 14.08 -42.14
C ARG A 1091 -24.17 14.26 -42.93
N GLU A 1092 -24.67 13.22 -43.62
CA GLU A 1092 -25.91 13.29 -44.40
C GLU A 1092 -27.14 13.31 -43.48
N ASN A 1093 -27.13 12.48 -42.44
CA ASN A 1093 -28.21 12.41 -41.44
C ASN A 1093 -28.35 13.74 -40.67
N ARG A 1094 -27.24 14.43 -40.37
CA ARG A 1094 -27.28 15.77 -39.74
C ARG A 1094 -27.96 16.82 -40.64
N VAL A 1095 -27.63 16.82 -41.94
CA VAL A 1095 -28.23 17.76 -42.90
C VAL A 1095 -29.72 17.45 -43.08
N SER A 1096 -30.10 16.18 -43.16
CA SER A 1096 -31.51 15.78 -43.22
C SER A 1096 -32.28 16.14 -41.95
N LEU A 1097 -31.66 16.10 -40.77
CA LEU A 1097 -32.31 16.46 -39.50
C LEU A 1097 -32.52 17.98 -39.41
N ALA A 1098 -31.52 18.78 -39.81
CA ALA A 1098 -31.62 20.24 -39.80
C ALA A 1098 -32.63 20.80 -40.83
N GLY A 1099 -32.97 20.01 -41.86
CA GLY A 1099 -33.94 20.38 -42.90
C GLY A 1099 -35.38 19.93 -42.66
N ARG A 1100 -35.69 19.30 -41.52
CA ARG A 1100 -37.05 18.92 -41.08
C ARG A 1100 -37.46 19.77 -39.89
#